data_AF-A0A4Q7WJ23-F1
#
_entry.id   AF-A0A4Q7WJ23-F1
#
_cell.length_a   1.000
_cell.length_b   1.000
_cell.length_c   1.000
_cell.angle_alpha   90.00
_cell.angle_beta   90.00
_cell.angle_gamma   90.00
#
_symmetry.space_group_name_H-M   'P 1'
#
loop_
_entity.id
_entity.type
_entity.pdbx_description
1 polymer ?
#
loop_
_entity_poly.entity_id
_entity_poly.type
_entity_poly.pdbx_seq_one_letter_code
_entity_poly.pdbx_strand_id
1 'polypeptide(L)'
;MDESAFAAVDQLAAVLLERALNGTKIIDIAREHPDPNRRNHVAIVAVGPDERAFIDRSFSLAKQQSRGAWFLPEQASLKCRSINLAAHLRHHPWHALTVASEDRASMPLAASPDALATLALLIPLFDTIFAPVFLRAAGSPDPAEVQRATWADLDLLGIRPAPAFAVFQYGGGWSRLDRGGQVQARLAFLDALATQDLVGIASRFRAQQVQALAARTMQKARHTTPLARQAMTKPLQLTLAAYFGGDWMAFLDHLGLPPNPNEEVMTALPTPKLFVGGAAKATAAAAKHGLDVSDAHAMLAAFLGQTDSVSPVDRRVEVLRRWWVEFDSAHARQTPQMDALWGLVEDTDYAIGYQQGPSSELYRRLLSPGLLEDIAQHWEGAILPRWPNTIVTEPYPHKIMAEAFGPAVSLWHGIALTAWYTCEGPSSRTSLEGLRSYHQRDLAALAEAGVPVHLSLFDELLAAEQHLGKPQSLETNTHELQLANGTLGFRMSGGGERRDGFELLRDIITRHRRGWAERYLAEYLQQRWTTELSQVSQEVHRTIAVKGKPPTFKQFARLAATAATHWFGGDLTALSTAIGEKAPPALPRVCLFSMPTRQLIETVYAALGGEPYEENLRITDFPKADGYRQRSRLATASVRYLQLMEALGRPPEPTEFGANRFEWEWAGDLDRGWPTYKKRVEGTLNGRSR
;
A
#
# COMPACT_ATOMS: atom_id res chain seq x y z
N MET A 1 38.50 23.41 -4.32
CA MET A 1 37.23 22.73 -4.65
C MET A 1 37.19 22.58 -6.16
N ASP A 2 37.07 21.36 -6.66
CA ASP A 2 36.92 21.12 -8.09
C ASP A 2 35.48 21.43 -8.50
N GLU A 3 35.24 22.65 -9.01
CA GLU A 3 33.91 23.10 -9.45
C GLU A 3 33.38 22.24 -10.61
N SER A 4 34.25 21.53 -11.35
CA SER A 4 33.86 20.69 -12.48
C SER A 4 32.99 19.50 -12.07
N ALA A 5 33.12 19.02 -10.82
CA ALA A 5 32.43 17.81 -10.34
C ALA A 5 30.89 17.95 -10.29
N PHE A 6 30.37 19.18 -10.16
CA PHE A 6 28.93 19.43 -10.03
C PHE A 6 28.32 20.15 -11.25
N ALA A 7 29.13 20.52 -12.24
CA ALA A 7 28.67 21.30 -13.38
C ALA A 7 27.48 20.64 -14.11
N ALA A 8 27.50 19.31 -14.27
CA ALA A 8 26.42 18.60 -14.95
C ALA A 8 25.09 18.62 -14.18
N VAL A 9 25.10 18.54 -12.84
CA VAL A 9 23.86 18.59 -12.04
C VAL A 9 23.34 20.01 -11.91
N ASP A 10 24.22 21.00 -11.77
CA ASP A 10 23.87 22.42 -11.75
C ASP A 10 23.24 22.82 -13.11
N GLN A 11 23.82 22.36 -14.23
CA GLN A 11 23.28 22.59 -15.57
C GLN A 11 21.91 21.92 -15.77
N LEU A 12 21.74 20.66 -15.35
CA LEU A 12 20.45 19.98 -15.43
C LEU A 12 19.36 20.76 -14.67
N ALA A 13 19.65 21.17 -13.44
CA ALA A 13 18.72 21.94 -12.62
C ALA A 13 18.35 23.27 -13.28
N ALA A 14 19.33 24.00 -13.83
CA ALA A 14 19.11 25.27 -14.50
C ALA A 14 18.25 25.14 -15.76
N VAL A 15 18.53 24.14 -16.61
CA VAL A 15 17.75 23.87 -17.84
C VAL A 15 16.29 23.53 -17.52
N LEU A 16 16.07 22.69 -16.50
CA LEU A 16 14.72 22.33 -16.07
C LEU A 16 13.98 23.52 -15.47
N LEU A 17 14.68 24.36 -14.70
CA LEU A 17 14.12 25.60 -14.17
C LEU A 17 13.74 26.57 -15.29
N GLU A 18 14.60 26.76 -16.29
CA GLU A 18 14.33 27.60 -17.45
C GLU A 18 13.06 27.14 -18.20
N ARG A 19 13.00 25.84 -18.53
CA ARG A 19 11.84 25.25 -19.21
C ARG A 19 10.56 25.43 -18.40
N ALA A 20 10.62 25.26 -17.08
CA ALA A 20 9.48 25.45 -16.18
C ALA A 20 9.00 26.89 -16.21
N LEU A 21 9.93 27.84 -16.03
CA LEU A 21 9.64 29.28 -16.03
C LEU A 21 9.05 29.75 -17.35
N ASN A 22 9.41 29.12 -18.48
CA ASN A 22 8.83 29.37 -19.79
C ASN A 22 7.48 28.66 -20.04
N GLY A 23 6.90 28.03 -19.04
CA GLY A 23 5.57 27.43 -19.10
C GLY A 23 5.52 25.96 -19.51
N THR A 24 6.68 25.29 -19.59
CA THR A 24 6.76 23.86 -19.90
C THR A 24 6.50 23.04 -18.64
N LYS A 25 5.61 22.05 -18.73
CA LYS A 25 5.41 21.07 -17.66
C LYS A 25 6.66 20.19 -17.57
N ILE A 26 7.32 20.15 -16.40
CA ILE A 26 8.57 19.40 -16.22
C ILE A 26 8.31 17.95 -15.87
N ILE A 27 7.34 17.74 -14.98
CA ILE A 27 6.98 16.42 -14.50
C ILE A 27 5.62 16.06 -15.05
N ASP A 28 5.54 14.97 -15.79
CA ASP A 28 4.27 14.35 -16.07
C ASP A 28 3.94 13.30 -15.01
N ILE A 29 2.77 13.44 -14.40
CA ILE A 29 2.24 12.49 -13.44
C ILE A 29 1.05 11.83 -14.11
N ALA A 30 1.26 10.63 -14.64
CA ALA A 30 0.15 9.79 -15.05
C ALA A 30 -0.50 9.24 -13.77
N ARG A 31 -1.61 9.85 -13.36
CA ARG A 31 -2.51 9.31 -12.35
C ARG A 31 -3.58 8.47 -13.00
N GLU A 32 -4.06 7.47 -12.30
CA GLU A 32 -5.15 6.60 -12.76
C GLU A 32 -6.31 7.38 -13.39
N HIS A 33 -6.39 7.26 -14.71
CA HIS A 33 -7.62 6.98 -15.44
C HIS A 33 -8.18 5.64 -14.92
N PRO A 34 -9.49 5.32 -15.00
CA PRO A 34 -10.04 4.03 -14.58
C PRO A 34 -9.48 2.79 -15.31
N ASP A 35 -8.44 2.93 -16.14
CA ASP A 35 -7.71 1.83 -16.75
C ASP A 35 -6.61 1.33 -15.79
N PRO A 36 -6.75 0.10 -15.23
CA PRO A 36 -5.81 -0.49 -14.26
C PRO A 36 -4.41 -0.80 -14.84
N ASN A 37 -4.17 -0.53 -16.13
CA ASN A 37 -2.95 -0.93 -16.84
C ASN A 37 -1.82 0.11 -16.83
N ARG A 38 -2.07 1.35 -16.38
CA ARG A 38 -1.04 2.39 -16.27
C ARG A 38 -0.65 2.61 -14.81
N ARG A 39 0.51 2.07 -14.39
CA ARG A 39 1.14 2.37 -13.10
C ARG A 39 1.29 3.89 -12.94
N ASN A 40 1.14 4.43 -11.73
CA ASN A 40 1.50 5.81 -11.43
C ASN A 40 2.94 6.07 -11.90
N HIS A 41 3.10 6.86 -12.94
CA HIS A 41 4.39 7.15 -13.54
C HIS A 41 4.70 8.63 -13.36
N VAL A 42 5.94 8.89 -12.95
CA VAL A 42 6.54 10.22 -12.91
C VAL A 42 7.67 10.16 -13.93
N ALA A 43 7.49 10.93 -14.99
CA ALA A 43 8.51 11.19 -15.99
C ALA A 43 8.94 12.65 -15.88
N ILE A 44 10.25 12.89 -15.95
CA ILE A 44 10.76 14.22 -16.27
C ILE A 44 10.74 14.31 -17.79
N VAL A 45 9.67 14.92 -18.34
CA VAL A 45 9.36 14.91 -19.79
C VAL A 45 10.10 15.99 -20.57
N ALA A 46 10.52 17.05 -19.89
CA ALA A 46 11.20 18.18 -20.51
C ALA A 46 12.71 18.00 -20.48
N VAL A 47 13.25 16.89 -21.02
CA VAL A 47 14.70 16.65 -21.16
C VAL A 47 15.11 16.13 -22.54
N GLY A 48 16.32 16.51 -22.97
CA GLY A 48 17.01 15.96 -24.12
C GLY A 48 17.77 14.65 -23.81
N PRO A 49 18.38 14.03 -24.83
CA PRO A 49 19.05 12.73 -24.69
C PRO A 49 20.20 12.70 -23.67
N ASP A 50 21.03 13.75 -23.64
CA ASP A 50 22.19 13.81 -22.73
C ASP A 50 21.77 13.98 -21.26
N GLU A 51 20.77 14.83 -21.03
CA GLU A 51 20.15 15.05 -19.73
C GLU A 51 19.48 13.76 -19.23
N ARG A 52 18.81 13.04 -20.13
CA ARG A 52 18.22 11.73 -19.85
C ARG A 52 19.26 10.70 -19.43
N ALA A 53 20.33 10.56 -20.21
CA ALA A 53 21.44 9.66 -19.90
C ALA A 53 22.11 10.02 -18.56
N PHE A 54 22.21 11.31 -18.23
CA PHE A 54 22.69 11.77 -16.95
C PHE A 54 21.74 11.38 -15.81
N ILE A 55 20.43 11.61 -15.95
CA ILE A 55 19.44 11.26 -14.92
C ILE A 55 19.48 9.76 -14.63
N ASP A 56 19.43 8.92 -15.66
CA ASP A 56 19.42 7.46 -15.52
C ASP A 56 20.71 6.93 -14.88
N ARG A 57 21.84 7.59 -15.15
CA ARG A 57 23.13 7.22 -14.57
C ARG A 57 23.27 7.67 -13.12
N SER A 58 22.90 8.91 -12.80
CA SER A 58 23.20 9.57 -11.52
C SER A 58 22.14 9.31 -10.46
N PHE A 59 20.88 9.09 -10.86
CA PHE A 59 19.74 8.93 -9.95
C PHE A 59 19.16 7.50 -9.97
N SER A 60 19.95 6.51 -10.35
CA SER A 60 19.59 5.10 -10.16
C SER A 60 19.69 4.71 -8.68
N LEU A 61 18.58 4.29 -8.07
CA LEU A 61 18.55 3.83 -6.68
C LEU A 61 19.58 2.72 -6.42
N ALA A 62 19.63 1.71 -7.29
CA ALA A 62 20.54 0.58 -7.15
C ALA A 62 22.02 1.03 -7.13
N LYS A 63 22.39 1.98 -8.00
CA LYS A 63 23.76 2.54 -8.01
C LYS A 63 24.06 3.31 -6.72
N GLN A 64 23.13 4.11 -6.21
CA GLN A 64 23.35 4.83 -4.96
C GLN A 64 23.42 3.87 -3.76
N GLN A 65 22.57 2.84 -3.72
CA GLN A 65 22.61 1.79 -2.70
C GLN A 65 23.93 1.00 -2.73
N SER A 66 24.48 0.71 -3.91
CA SER A 66 25.82 0.08 -4.02
C SER A 66 26.97 0.92 -3.45
N ARG A 67 26.72 2.22 -3.20
CA ARG A 67 27.65 3.15 -2.54
C ARG A 67 27.29 3.38 -1.06
N GLY A 68 26.33 2.62 -0.52
CA GLY A 68 25.92 2.69 0.87
C GLY A 68 24.70 3.58 1.17
N ALA A 69 23.99 4.09 0.15
CA ALA A 69 22.82 4.95 0.31
C ALA A 69 21.53 4.21 0.74
N TRP A 70 21.63 3.25 1.68
CA TRP A 70 20.51 2.45 2.19
C TRP A 70 19.44 3.26 2.93
N PHE A 71 19.71 4.54 3.21
CA PHE A 71 18.72 5.47 3.77
C PHE A 71 17.66 5.90 2.75
N LEU A 72 17.89 5.73 1.44
CA LEU A 72 16.94 6.10 0.39
C LEU A 72 15.79 5.11 0.29
N PRO A 73 14.53 5.50 0.57
CA PRO A 73 13.41 4.57 0.68
C PRO A 73 13.13 3.82 -0.63
N GLU A 74 12.60 2.60 -0.55
CA GLU A 74 12.17 1.86 -1.75
C GLU A 74 10.98 2.53 -2.45
N GLN A 75 10.11 3.22 -1.70
CA GLN A 75 8.99 4.00 -2.21
C GLN A 75 8.96 5.40 -1.60
N ALA A 76 8.63 6.40 -2.41
CA ALA A 76 8.51 7.78 -1.95
C ALA A 76 7.20 8.42 -2.41
N SER A 77 6.62 9.25 -1.53
CA SER A 77 5.55 10.18 -1.89
C SER A 77 6.17 11.49 -2.38
N LEU A 78 5.98 11.78 -3.66
CA LEU A 78 6.46 12.97 -4.33
C LEU A 78 5.38 14.04 -4.31
N LYS A 79 5.71 15.21 -3.75
CA LYS A 79 4.83 16.39 -3.74
C LYS A 79 5.36 17.40 -4.76
N CYS A 80 5.07 17.17 -6.03
CA CYS A 80 5.61 17.92 -7.16
C CYS A 80 4.95 19.29 -7.40
N ARG A 81 4.15 19.78 -6.43
CA ARG A 81 3.37 21.02 -6.55
C ARG A 81 4.18 22.24 -7.01
N SER A 82 5.42 22.38 -6.55
CA SER A 82 6.27 23.54 -6.86
C SER A 82 6.88 23.43 -8.25
N ILE A 83 7.10 22.20 -8.74
CA ILE A 83 7.84 21.92 -9.98
C ILE A 83 7.04 22.35 -11.21
N ASN A 84 5.76 22.00 -11.26
CA ASN A 84 4.88 22.38 -12.37
C ASN A 84 4.15 23.71 -12.14
N LEU A 85 4.37 24.39 -11.00
CA LEU A 85 3.64 25.60 -10.65
C LEU A 85 3.76 26.70 -11.71
N ALA A 86 4.96 26.88 -12.28
CA ALA A 86 5.19 27.89 -13.31
C ALA A 86 4.38 27.61 -14.59
N ALA A 87 4.32 26.35 -15.02
CA ALA A 87 3.48 25.93 -16.15
C ALA A 87 1.99 26.17 -15.85
N HIS A 88 1.52 25.78 -14.67
CA HIS A 88 0.13 25.99 -14.26
C HIS A 88 -0.22 27.47 -14.14
N LEU A 89 0.71 28.33 -13.69
CA LEU A 89 0.50 29.78 -13.63
C LEU A 89 0.34 30.40 -15.02
N ARG A 90 1.08 29.92 -16.02
CA ARG A 90 0.96 30.43 -17.39
C ARG A 90 -0.30 29.92 -18.11
N HIS A 91 -0.68 28.66 -17.91
CA HIS A 91 -1.84 28.06 -18.60
C HIS A 91 -3.16 28.28 -17.86
N HIS A 92 -3.14 28.27 -16.53
CA HIS A 92 -4.32 28.33 -15.66
C HIS A 92 -4.12 29.30 -14.48
N PRO A 93 -3.81 30.59 -14.73
CA PRO A 93 -3.36 31.54 -13.70
C PRO A 93 -4.28 31.66 -12.47
N TRP A 94 -5.59 31.52 -12.67
CA TRP A 94 -6.60 31.65 -11.60
C TRP A 94 -6.72 30.44 -10.69
N HIS A 95 -6.32 29.26 -11.17
CA HIS A 95 -6.47 27.96 -10.50
C HIS A 95 -5.14 27.24 -10.27
N ALA A 96 -4.03 27.84 -10.67
CA ALA A 96 -2.71 27.22 -10.72
C ALA A 96 -2.29 26.53 -9.41
N LEU A 97 -2.59 27.14 -8.26
CA LEU A 97 -2.25 26.59 -6.94
C LEU A 97 -3.07 25.35 -6.59
N THR A 98 -4.36 25.33 -6.97
CA THR A 98 -5.24 24.16 -6.78
C THR A 98 -4.75 23.01 -7.65
N VAL A 99 -4.53 23.27 -8.94
CA VAL A 99 -4.02 22.27 -9.89
C VAL A 99 -2.64 21.76 -9.45
N ALA A 100 -1.74 22.66 -9.02
CA ALA A 100 -0.43 22.27 -8.48
C ALA A 100 -0.52 21.43 -7.19
N SER A 101 -1.48 21.69 -6.31
CA SER A 101 -1.67 20.87 -5.09
C SER A 101 -2.07 19.43 -5.44
N GLU A 102 -2.67 19.26 -6.60
CA GLU A 102 -2.94 17.98 -7.24
C GLU A 102 -1.74 17.46 -8.03
N ASP A 103 -0.52 17.95 -7.89
CA ASP A 103 0.68 17.28 -8.42
C ASP A 103 1.39 16.50 -7.31
N ARG A 104 0.90 15.28 -7.06
CA ARG A 104 1.41 14.33 -6.07
C ARG A 104 1.37 12.89 -6.62
N ALA A 105 2.39 12.11 -6.32
CA ALA A 105 2.49 10.70 -6.70
C ALA A 105 3.10 9.88 -5.56
N SER A 106 2.83 8.59 -5.50
CA SER A 106 3.56 7.64 -4.66
C SER A 106 4.07 6.53 -5.55
N MET A 107 5.38 6.28 -5.56
CA MET A 107 5.96 5.32 -6.49
C MET A 107 7.23 4.64 -5.98
N PRO A 108 7.56 3.45 -6.50
CA PRO A 108 8.84 2.80 -6.26
C PRO A 108 10.01 3.57 -6.88
N LEU A 109 11.03 3.88 -6.08
CA LEU A 109 12.26 4.55 -6.54
C LEU A 109 13.16 3.62 -7.35
N ALA A 110 13.14 2.31 -7.07
CA ALA A 110 13.92 1.31 -7.80
C ALA A 110 13.60 1.27 -9.30
N ALA A 111 12.36 1.59 -9.66
CA ALA A 111 11.86 1.53 -11.04
C ALA A 111 11.93 2.87 -11.79
N SER A 112 12.37 3.97 -11.15
CA SER A 112 12.35 5.29 -11.77
C SER A 112 13.48 6.20 -11.26
N PRO A 113 14.54 6.41 -12.06
CA PRO A 113 15.53 7.45 -11.81
C PRO A 113 14.92 8.85 -11.74
N ASP A 114 13.88 9.11 -12.53
CA ASP A 114 13.12 10.37 -12.49
C ASP A 114 12.52 10.65 -11.12
N ALA A 115 12.00 9.62 -10.44
CA ALA A 115 11.44 9.75 -9.11
C ALA A 115 12.50 10.19 -8.08
N LEU A 116 13.70 9.61 -8.15
CA LEU A 116 14.80 9.97 -7.26
C LEU A 116 15.36 11.37 -7.59
N ALA A 117 15.53 11.72 -8.86
CA ALA A 117 15.91 13.06 -9.29
C ALA A 117 14.90 14.11 -8.83
N THR A 118 13.61 13.82 -9.00
CA THR A 118 12.51 14.67 -8.50
C THR A 118 12.59 14.85 -6.99
N LEU A 119 12.74 13.76 -6.23
CA LEU A 119 12.77 13.79 -4.77
C LEU A 119 14.00 14.53 -4.22
N ALA A 120 15.18 14.22 -4.75
CA ALA A 120 16.44 14.66 -4.17
C ALA A 120 16.91 16.03 -4.68
N LEU A 121 16.62 16.36 -5.94
CA LEU A 121 17.09 17.58 -6.60
C LEU A 121 15.97 18.59 -6.83
N LEU A 122 14.90 18.20 -7.53
CA LEU A 122 13.92 19.17 -8.04
C LEU A 122 12.97 19.69 -6.97
N ILE A 123 12.38 18.84 -6.13
CA ILE A 123 11.46 19.28 -5.07
C ILE A 123 12.16 20.29 -4.14
N PRO A 124 13.36 20.02 -3.58
CA PRO A 124 14.04 20.99 -2.73
C PRO A 124 14.31 22.33 -3.43
N LEU A 125 14.81 22.30 -4.68
CA LEU A 125 15.12 23.51 -5.43
C LEU A 125 13.87 24.36 -5.71
N PHE A 126 12.83 23.74 -6.25
CA PHE A 126 11.59 24.43 -6.62
C PHE A 126 10.80 24.88 -5.39
N ASP A 127 10.78 24.11 -4.29
CA ASP A 127 10.15 24.53 -3.04
C ASP A 127 10.84 25.77 -2.47
N THR A 128 12.18 25.87 -2.52
CA THR A 128 12.91 27.07 -2.09
C THR A 128 12.61 28.27 -3.00
N ILE A 129 12.69 28.09 -4.32
CA ILE A 129 12.47 29.18 -5.29
C ILE A 129 11.04 29.73 -5.21
N PHE A 130 10.03 28.85 -5.06
CA PHE A 130 8.62 29.23 -5.03
C PHE A 130 8.06 29.45 -3.62
N ALA A 131 8.88 29.35 -2.56
CA ALA A 131 8.45 29.58 -1.19
C ALA A 131 7.65 30.89 -1.00
N PRO A 132 8.04 32.05 -1.59
CA PRO A 132 7.27 33.28 -1.39
C PRO A 132 5.88 33.25 -2.02
N VAL A 133 5.72 32.54 -3.14
CA VAL A 133 4.41 32.39 -3.79
C VAL A 133 3.48 31.61 -2.89
N PHE A 134 3.95 30.51 -2.29
CA PHE A 134 3.15 29.71 -1.35
C PHE A 134 2.83 30.46 -0.06
N LEU A 135 3.80 31.18 0.50
CA LEU A 135 3.63 31.98 1.71
C LEU A 135 2.50 33.02 1.54
N ARG A 136 2.41 33.64 0.36
CA ARG A 136 1.38 34.64 0.03
C ARG A 136 0.04 34.03 -0.36
N ALA A 137 0.05 32.88 -1.02
CA ALA A 137 -1.14 32.15 -1.41
C ALA A 137 -1.93 31.60 -0.22
N ALA A 138 -1.24 31.10 0.82
CA ALA A 138 -1.87 30.49 1.98
C ALA A 138 -2.44 31.49 3.00
N GLY A 139 -2.21 32.80 2.81
CA GLY A 139 -2.52 33.81 3.82
C GLY A 139 -1.83 33.51 5.14
N SER A 140 -0.51 33.23 5.08
CA SER A 140 0.21 32.60 6.20
C SER A 140 0.02 33.36 7.53
N PRO A 141 -0.35 32.66 8.62
CA PRO A 141 -0.38 33.22 9.97
C PRO A 141 1.02 33.39 10.58
N ASP A 142 2.08 33.06 9.83
CA ASP A 142 3.44 33.07 10.34
C ASP A 142 3.89 34.48 10.77
N PRO A 143 4.65 34.61 11.88
CA PRO A 143 5.18 35.88 12.34
C PRO A 143 6.03 36.60 11.28
N ALA A 144 6.07 37.94 11.36
CA ALA A 144 6.83 38.79 10.43
C ALA A 144 8.32 38.41 10.29
N GLU A 145 8.92 37.83 11.33
CA GLU A 145 10.30 37.34 11.32
C GLU A 145 10.48 36.14 10.38
N VAL A 146 9.58 35.15 10.44
CA VAL A 146 9.59 33.96 9.58
C VAL A 146 9.39 34.35 8.10
N GLN A 147 8.48 35.31 7.87
CA GLN A 147 8.23 35.82 6.52
C GLN A 147 9.43 36.59 5.95
N ARG A 148 10.20 37.29 6.79
CA ARG A 148 11.45 37.96 6.39
C ARG A 148 12.57 36.96 6.14
N ALA A 149 12.71 35.93 6.97
CA ALA A 149 13.71 34.89 6.82
C ALA A 149 13.57 34.14 5.48
N THR A 150 12.34 33.87 5.04
CA THR A 150 12.07 33.23 3.73
C THR A 150 12.68 33.99 2.55
N TRP A 151 12.76 35.33 2.64
CA TRP A 151 13.38 36.17 1.61
C TRP A 151 14.89 36.20 1.70
N ALA A 152 15.44 36.22 2.92
CA ALA A 152 16.88 36.14 3.12
C ALA A 152 17.47 34.86 2.48
N ASP A 153 16.74 33.74 2.53
CA ASP A 153 17.16 32.50 1.88
C ASP A 153 17.24 32.61 0.35
N LEU A 154 16.37 33.41 -0.29
CA LEU A 154 16.42 33.66 -1.73
C LEU A 154 17.54 34.64 -2.12
N ASP A 155 17.82 35.63 -1.28
CA ASP A 155 18.93 36.56 -1.50
C ASP A 155 20.27 35.83 -1.53
N LEU A 156 20.42 34.76 -0.74
CA LEU A 156 21.61 33.88 -0.77
C LEU A 156 21.78 33.12 -2.09
N LEU A 157 20.71 32.97 -2.89
CA LEU A 157 20.81 32.43 -4.25
C LEU A 157 21.29 33.48 -5.27
N GLY A 158 21.54 34.71 -4.81
CA GLY A 158 22.02 35.84 -5.62
C GLY A 158 21.06 36.20 -6.76
N ILE A 159 19.76 36.08 -6.49
CA ILE A 159 18.70 36.62 -7.35
C ILE A 159 18.80 38.14 -7.28
N ARG A 160 18.92 38.80 -8.44
CA ARG A 160 19.03 40.26 -8.50
C ARG A 160 17.69 40.90 -8.10
N PRO A 161 17.68 41.93 -7.25
CA PRO A 161 16.45 42.62 -6.89
C PRO A 161 15.71 43.12 -8.12
N ALA A 162 14.40 42.86 -8.17
CA ALA A 162 13.51 43.34 -9.23
C ALA A 162 12.18 43.81 -8.61
N PRO A 163 11.49 44.79 -9.21
CA PRO A 163 10.21 45.28 -8.70
C PRO A 163 9.16 44.17 -8.52
N ALA A 164 9.18 43.14 -9.39
CA ALA A 164 8.30 42.00 -9.30
C ALA A 164 8.48 41.17 -8.01
N PHE A 165 9.69 41.12 -7.45
CA PHE A 165 9.97 40.40 -6.21
C PHE A 165 9.52 41.19 -4.97
N ALA A 166 9.62 42.53 -5.02
CA ALA A 166 9.30 43.41 -3.89
C ALA A 166 7.86 43.22 -3.39
N VAL A 167 6.90 42.96 -4.29
CA VAL A 167 5.49 42.74 -3.94
C VAL A 167 5.29 41.58 -2.96
N PHE A 168 6.12 40.55 -3.06
CA PHE A 168 6.03 39.36 -2.23
C PHE A 168 6.81 39.47 -0.92
N GLN A 169 7.62 40.52 -0.72
CA GLN A 169 8.30 40.79 0.55
C GLN A 169 7.31 41.14 1.66
N TYR A 170 7.71 40.94 2.92
CA TYR A 170 6.88 41.35 4.06
C TYR A 170 6.66 42.87 4.01
N GLY A 171 5.40 43.31 4.01
CA GLY A 171 5.06 44.72 3.83
C GLY A 171 5.09 45.22 2.37
N GLY A 172 5.39 44.36 1.39
CA GLY A 172 5.50 44.68 -0.03
C GLY A 172 4.19 45.01 -0.76
N GLY A 173 3.06 45.08 -0.04
CA GLY A 173 1.77 45.48 -0.60
C GLY A 173 0.92 44.36 -1.19
N TRP A 174 1.31 43.08 -1.09
CA TRP A 174 0.52 41.93 -1.56
C TRP A 174 -0.96 41.97 -1.12
N SER A 175 -1.22 42.30 0.16
CA SER A 175 -2.58 42.34 0.72
C SER A 175 -3.47 43.45 0.14
N ARG A 176 -2.88 44.42 -0.56
CA ARG A 176 -3.60 45.51 -1.24
C ARG A 176 -4.00 45.16 -2.67
N LEU A 177 -3.49 44.04 -3.20
CA LEU A 177 -3.82 43.58 -4.55
C LEU A 177 -5.14 42.83 -4.55
N ASP A 178 -5.99 43.16 -5.51
CA ASP A 178 -7.16 42.36 -5.84
C ASP A 178 -6.75 41.02 -6.49
N ARG A 179 -7.73 40.16 -6.79
CA ARG A 179 -7.46 38.83 -7.33
C ARG A 179 -6.72 38.88 -8.68
N GLY A 180 -7.05 39.86 -9.53
CA GLY A 180 -6.37 40.07 -10.81
C GLY A 180 -4.93 40.55 -10.64
N GLY A 181 -4.69 41.52 -9.76
CA GLY A 181 -3.36 42.02 -9.42
C GLY A 181 -2.45 40.95 -8.83
N GLN A 182 -2.99 40.05 -8.00
CA GLN A 182 -2.23 38.91 -7.46
C GLN A 182 -1.81 37.91 -8.55
N VAL A 183 -2.66 37.67 -9.55
CA VAL A 183 -2.31 36.84 -10.72
C VAL A 183 -1.18 37.48 -11.51
N GLN A 184 -1.29 38.78 -11.83
CA GLN A 184 -0.26 39.50 -12.57
C GLN A 184 1.06 39.56 -11.81
N ALA A 185 1.03 39.75 -10.48
CA ALA A 185 2.23 39.71 -9.66
C ALA A 185 2.95 38.36 -9.73
N ARG A 186 2.21 37.24 -9.75
CA ARG A 186 2.80 35.90 -9.90
C ARG A 186 3.42 35.70 -11.28
N LEU A 187 2.77 36.16 -12.35
CA LEU A 187 3.34 36.08 -13.70
C LEU A 187 4.61 36.95 -13.84
N ALA A 188 4.57 38.18 -13.32
CA ALA A 188 5.72 39.07 -13.29
C ALA A 188 6.88 38.49 -12.46
N PHE A 189 6.58 37.75 -11.38
CA PHE A 189 7.59 37.01 -10.61
C PHE A 189 8.28 35.95 -11.47
N LEU A 190 7.53 35.18 -12.28
CA LEU A 190 8.10 34.19 -13.20
C LEU A 190 8.98 34.84 -14.25
N ASP A 191 8.51 35.92 -14.88
CA ASP A 191 9.25 36.63 -15.92
C ASP A 191 10.54 37.25 -15.36
N ALA A 192 10.49 37.85 -14.17
CA ALA A 192 11.68 38.40 -13.51
C ALA A 192 12.69 37.31 -13.14
N LEU A 193 12.23 36.14 -12.72
CA LEU A 193 13.09 35.01 -12.40
C LEU A 193 13.75 34.40 -13.65
N ALA A 194 13.03 34.36 -14.78
CA ALA A 194 13.55 33.87 -16.06
C ALA A 194 14.71 34.71 -16.62
N THR A 195 14.85 35.97 -16.19
CA THR A 195 15.97 36.86 -16.59
C THR A 195 17.22 36.73 -15.70
N GLN A 196 17.18 35.86 -14.69
CA GLN A 196 18.31 35.65 -13.78
C GLN A 196 19.33 34.65 -14.37
N ASP A 197 20.51 34.62 -13.78
CA ASP A 197 21.49 33.58 -14.04
C ASP A 197 21.04 32.27 -13.34
N LEU A 198 20.30 31.43 -14.09
CA LEU A 198 19.72 30.20 -13.56
C LEU A 198 20.78 29.15 -13.19
N VAL A 199 21.91 29.12 -13.89
CA VAL A 199 23.04 28.24 -13.54
C VAL A 199 23.67 28.71 -12.24
N GLY A 200 23.89 30.03 -12.09
CA GLY A 200 24.35 30.62 -10.83
C GLY A 200 23.41 30.42 -9.65
N ILE A 201 22.09 30.45 -9.88
CA ILE A 201 21.08 30.11 -8.86
C ILE A 201 21.21 28.64 -8.45
N ALA A 202 21.26 27.73 -9.42
CA ALA A 202 21.40 26.30 -9.15
C ALA A 202 22.70 25.99 -8.39
N SER A 203 23.83 26.58 -8.79
CA SER A 203 25.13 26.36 -8.15
C SER A 203 25.19 26.93 -6.73
N ARG A 204 24.59 28.10 -6.48
CA ARG A 204 24.48 28.68 -5.13
C ARG A 204 23.53 27.89 -4.25
N PHE A 205 22.42 27.39 -4.80
CA PHE A 205 21.53 26.50 -4.09
C PHE A 205 22.26 25.21 -3.68
N ARG A 206 22.97 24.55 -4.60
CA ARG A 206 23.85 23.43 -4.27
C ARG A 206 24.82 23.80 -3.16
N ALA A 207 25.53 24.92 -3.30
CA ALA A 207 26.52 25.35 -2.32
C ALA A 207 25.89 25.51 -0.93
N GLN A 208 24.71 26.11 -0.82
CA GLN A 208 23.96 26.23 0.43
C GLN A 208 23.60 24.87 1.03
N GLN A 209 23.12 23.92 0.21
CA GLN A 209 22.79 22.56 0.67
C GLN A 209 24.03 21.79 1.14
N VAL A 210 25.11 21.82 0.36
CA VAL A 210 26.39 21.18 0.71
C VAL A 210 27.02 21.83 1.94
N GLN A 211 26.91 23.16 2.09
CA GLN A 211 27.36 23.88 3.27
C GLN A 211 26.56 23.50 4.51
N ALA A 212 25.24 23.31 4.40
CA ALA A 212 24.43 22.83 5.52
C ALA A 212 24.86 21.42 5.97
N LEU A 213 25.16 20.53 5.02
CA LEU A 213 25.71 19.20 5.29
C LEU A 213 27.11 19.28 5.94
N ALA A 214 27.99 20.13 5.42
CA ALA A 214 29.34 20.36 5.96
C ALA A 214 29.28 20.96 7.38
N ALA A 215 28.48 22.00 7.59
CA ALA A 215 28.30 22.64 8.89
C ALA A 215 27.77 21.65 9.94
N ARG A 216 26.81 20.80 9.56
CA ARG A 216 26.30 19.75 10.45
C ARG A 216 27.37 18.70 10.75
N THR A 217 28.16 18.32 9.76
CA THR A 217 29.30 17.40 9.93
C THR A 217 30.31 17.98 10.90
N MET A 218 30.69 19.26 10.74
CA MET A 218 31.62 19.94 11.64
C MET A 218 31.07 20.08 13.06
N GLN A 219 29.77 20.40 13.19
CA GLN A 219 29.10 20.47 14.50
C GLN A 219 29.14 19.12 15.26
N LYS A 220 29.19 18.00 14.54
CA LYS A 220 29.27 16.65 15.10
C LYS A 220 30.70 16.15 15.26
N ALA A 221 31.65 16.71 14.52
CA ALA A 221 33.08 16.47 14.65
C ALA A 221 33.58 17.06 15.98
N ARG A 222 33.66 16.24 17.04
CA ARG A 222 34.26 16.68 18.31
C ARG A 222 35.79 16.68 18.24
N HIS A 223 36.37 15.48 18.12
CA HIS A 223 37.81 15.26 18.03
C HIS A 223 38.24 14.56 16.74
N THR A 224 37.29 13.94 16.03
CA THR A 224 37.48 13.22 14.77
C THR A 224 36.26 13.44 13.88
N THR A 225 36.38 13.10 12.59
CA THR A 225 35.26 13.07 11.64
C THR A 225 34.12 12.24 12.21
N PRO A 226 32.86 12.72 12.22
CA PRO A 226 31.74 11.97 12.77
C PRO A 226 31.37 10.79 11.85
N LEU A 227 30.65 9.82 12.41
CA LEU A 227 30.05 8.76 11.59
C LEU A 227 28.95 9.35 10.69
N ALA A 228 28.75 8.80 9.49
CA ALA A 228 27.69 9.27 8.57
C ALA A 228 26.35 9.42 9.30
N ARG A 229 25.91 8.37 10.00
CA ARG A 229 24.66 8.33 10.78
C ARG A 229 24.51 9.42 11.84
N GLN A 230 25.60 10.05 12.31
CA GLN A 230 25.55 11.13 13.30
C GLN A 230 25.32 12.51 12.67
N ALA A 231 25.80 12.70 11.44
CA ALA A 231 25.64 13.93 10.66
C ALA A 231 24.34 13.93 9.85
N MET A 232 23.91 12.78 9.34
CA MET A 232 22.81 12.64 8.38
C MET A 232 21.42 12.82 9.00
N THR A 233 20.74 13.92 8.65
CA THR A 233 19.28 14.11 8.85
C THR A 233 18.52 13.82 7.57
N LYS A 234 17.18 13.68 7.62
CA LYS A 234 16.35 13.40 6.43
C LYS A 234 16.56 14.38 5.26
N PRO A 235 16.57 15.72 5.48
CA PRO A 235 16.85 16.65 4.38
C PRO A 235 18.26 16.49 3.82
N LEU A 236 19.25 16.30 4.69
CA LEU A 236 20.65 16.15 4.29
C LEU A 236 20.92 14.84 3.53
N GLN A 237 20.13 13.79 3.78
CA GLN A 237 20.16 12.54 3.02
C GLN A 237 19.84 12.79 1.54
N LEU A 238 18.88 13.67 1.25
CA LEU A 238 18.56 14.06 -0.11
C LEU A 238 19.67 14.89 -0.74
N THR A 239 20.32 15.77 0.03
CA THR A 239 21.51 16.51 -0.42
C THR A 239 22.63 15.55 -0.83
N LEU A 240 22.94 14.55 0.00
CA LEU A 240 23.96 13.55 -0.31
C LEU A 240 23.59 12.74 -1.57
N ALA A 241 22.32 12.34 -1.69
CA ALA A 241 21.80 11.62 -2.85
C ALA A 241 21.88 12.44 -4.16
N ALA A 242 21.57 13.75 -4.09
CA ALA A 242 21.55 14.62 -5.26
C ALA A 242 22.95 14.96 -5.80
N TYR A 243 23.89 15.26 -4.91
CA TYR A 243 25.18 15.83 -5.30
C TYR A 243 26.36 14.84 -5.21
N PHE A 244 26.25 13.81 -4.37
CA PHE A 244 27.31 12.81 -4.17
C PHE A 244 26.85 11.39 -4.52
N GLY A 245 25.66 11.23 -5.11
CA GLY A 245 25.10 9.91 -5.43
C GLY A 245 24.89 9.04 -4.19
N GLY A 246 24.68 9.67 -3.03
CA GLY A 246 24.50 9.00 -1.74
C GLY A 246 25.78 8.50 -1.09
N ASP A 247 26.94 8.79 -1.68
CA ASP A 247 28.25 8.32 -1.22
C ASP A 247 28.82 9.26 -0.14
N TRP A 248 28.85 8.76 1.10
CA TRP A 248 29.42 9.47 2.24
C TRP A 248 30.93 9.69 2.11
N MET A 249 31.66 8.73 1.54
CA MET A 249 33.12 8.83 1.40
C MET A 249 33.48 9.89 0.37
N ALA A 250 32.76 9.93 -0.76
CA ALA A 250 32.94 10.99 -1.75
C ALA A 250 32.68 12.40 -1.18
N PHE A 251 31.74 12.53 -0.25
CA PHE A 251 31.52 13.79 0.46
C PHE A 251 32.66 14.14 1.43
N LEU A 252 33.20 13.18 2.17
CA LEU A 252 34.36 13.42 3.05
C LEU A 252 35.61 13.78 2.26
N ASP A 253 35.85 13.11 1.13
CA ASP A 253 36.93 13.42 0.19
C ASP A 253 36.79 14.84 -0.35
N HIS A 254 35.55 15.27 -0.68
CA HIS A 254 35.27 16.64 -1.11
C HIS A 254 35.62 17.69 -0.03
N LEU A 255 35.44 17.35 1.25
CA LEU A 255 35.84 18.21 2.37
C LEU A 255 37.32 18.09 2.73
N GLY A 256 38.05 17.13 2.16
CA GLY A 256 39.44 16.82 2.53
C GLY A 256 39.56 16.23 3.94
N LEU A 257 38.54 15.52 4.42
CA LEU A 257 38.51 14.94 5.76
C LEU A 257 38.76 13.43 5.71
N PRO A 258 39.60 12.87 6.59
CA PRO A 258 39.75 11.42 6.68
C PRO A 258 38.47 10.78 7.23
N PRO A 259 38.12 9.56 6.81
CA PRO A 259 37.00 8.83 7.39
C PRO A 259 37.24 8.50 8.86
N ASN A 260 36.16 8.36 9.63
CA ASN A 260 36.27 7.87 11.00
C ASN A 260 36.82 6.44 10.99
N PRO A 261 37.76 6.05 11.89
CA PRO A 261 38.26 4.67 11.97
C PRO A 261 37.19 3.61 12.20
N ASN A 262 36.04 4.00 12.78
CA ASN A 262 34.89 3.13 13.02
C ASN A 262 33.77 3.33 11.97
N GLU A 263 34.06 4.00 10.85
CA GLU A 263 33.10 4.12 9.75
C GLU A 263 33.01 2.79 8.99
N GLU A 264 31.80 2.23 8.92
CA GLU A 264 31.50 1.05 8.13
C GLU A 264 30.42 1.42 7.12
N VAL A 265 30.81 1.59 5.86
CA VAL A 265 29.87 1.81 4.75
C VAL A 265 29.52 0.46 4.15
N MET A 266 28.33 -0.05 4.48
CA MET A 266 27.82 -1.28 3.88
C MET A 266 27.47 -1.01 2.40
N THR A 267 28.22 -1.58 1.46
CA THR A 267 27.97 -1.44 0.00
C THR A 267 27.04 -2.53 -0.55
N ALA A 268 26.80 -3.58 0.23
CA ALA A 268 25.83 -4.63 -0.06
C ALA A 268 25.13 -5.05 1.24
N LEU A 269 23.82 -5.29 1.17
CA LEU A 269 23.10 -5.92 2.27
C LEU A 269 23.41 -7.42 2.30
N PRO A 270 23.46 -8.05 3.49
CA PRO A 270 23.56 -9.50 3.59
C PRO A 270 22.38 -10.15 2.87
N THR A 271 22.66 -11.23 2.14
CA THR A 271 21.62 -12.05 1.51
C THR A 271 20.71 -12.64 2.58
N PRO A 272 19.38 -12.48 2.47
CA PRO A 272 18.43 -13.12 3.39
C PRO A 272 18.67 -14.62 3.47
N LYS A 273 18.82 -15.14 4.68
CA LYS A 273 18.85 -16.57 4.95
C LYS A 273 17.57 -16.94 5.68
N LEU A 274 16.76 -17.76 5.03
CA LEU A 274 15.50 -18.22 5.59
C LEU A 274 15.69 -19.61 6.21
N PHE A 275 15.31 -19.73 7.48
CA PHE A 275 15.30 -20.94 8.27
C PHE A 275 13.86 -21.46 8.39
N VAL A 276 13.26 -21.72 7.23
CA VAL A 276 11.91 -22.26 7.10
C VAL A 276 12.00 -23.68 6.56
N GLY A 277 11.25 -24.61 7.17
CA GLY A 277 11.03 -25.95 6.63
C GLY A 277 12.30 -26.77 6.44
N GLY A 278 12.54 -27.66 7.40
CA GLY A 278 13.77 -28.44 7.45
C GLY A 278 13.56 -29.94 7.41
N ALA A 279 12.41 -30.50 7.80
CA ALA A 279 12.28 -31.94 8.08
C ALA A 279 12.92 -32.86 7.03
N ALA A 280 12.62 -32.66 5.74
CA ALA A 280 13.23 -33.42 4.65
C ALA A 280 14.74 -33.12 4.45
N LYS A 281 15.15 -31.85 4.57
CA LYS A 281 16.57 -31.44 4.52
C LYS A 281 17.36 -31.89 5.75
N ALA A 282 16.72 -31.97 6.91
CA ALA A 282 17.25 -32.43 8.18
C ALA A 282 17.41 -33.95 8.14
N THR A 283 16.43 -34.67 7.57
CA THR A 283 16.56 -36.10 7.25
C THR A 283 17.72 -36.35 6.28
N ALA A 284 17.81 -35.58 5.20
CA ALA A 284 18.90 -35.69 4.23
C ALA A 284 20.28 -35.30 4.82
N ALA A 285 20.33 -34.29 5.68
CA ALA A 285 21.54 -33.88 6.38
C ALA A 285 21.95 -34.90 7.44
N ALA A 286 20.99 -35.47 8.18
CA ALA A 286 21.22 -36.53 9.15
C ALA A 286 21.79 -37.77 8.46
N ALA A 287 21.19 -38.20 7.35
CA ALA A 287 21.72 -39.28 6.51
C ALA A 287 23.13 -38.99 5.98
N LYS A 288 23.41 -37.74 5.57
CA LYS A 288 24.73 -37.31 5.08
C LYS A 288 25.81 -37.26 6.17
N HIS A 289 25.43 -36.91 7.40
CA HIS A 289 26.35 -36.72 8.52
C HIS A 289 26.35 -37.89 9.52
N GLY A 290 25.61 -38.97 9.24
CA GLY A 290 25.51 -40.15 10.11
C GLY A 290 24.80 -39.87 11.45
N LEU A 291 23.91 -38.88 11.49
CA LEU A 291 23.10 -38.56 12.67
C LEU A 291 21.79 -39.34 12.63
N ASP A 292 21.24 -39.65 13.80
CA ASP A 292 19.89 -40.19 13.91
C ASP A 292 18.85 -39.15 13.43
N VAL A 293 17.86 -39.61 12.65
CA VAL A 293 16.83 -38.73 12.08
C VAL A 293 15.95 -38.15 13.18
N SER A 294 15.65 -38.91 14.24
CA SER A 294 14.86 -38.43 15.38
C SER A 294 15.59 -37.30 16.11
N ASP A 295 16.90 -37.43 16.31
CA ASP A 295 17.71 -36.40 16.97
C ASP A 295 17.78 -35.12 16.11
N ALA A 296 17.95 -35.26 14.79
CA ALA A 296 17.93 -34.12 13.87
C ALA A 296 16.57 -33.39 13.87
N HIS A 297 15.47 -34.15 13.97
CA HIS A 297 14.13 -33.58 14.08
C HIS A 297 13.90 -32.89 15.44
N ALA A 298 14.40 -33.46 16.54
CA ALA A 298 14.32 -32.85 17.87
C ALA A 298 15.15 -31.56 17.95
N MET A 299 16.35 -31.54 17.35
CA MET A 299 17.19 -30.35 17.25
C MET A 299 16.52 -29.25 16.42
N LEU A 300 15.88 -29.61 15.30
CA LEU A 300 15.15 -28.66 14.45
C LEU A 300 13.92 -28.11 15.18
N ALA A 301 13.15 -28.96 15.87
CA ALA A 301 12.00 -28.56 16.67
C ALA A 301 12.43 -27.56 17.77
N ALA A 302 13.51 -27.87 18.51
CA ALA A 302 14.08 -26.98 19.51
C ALA A 302 14.55 -25.64 18.91
N PHE A 303 15.21 -25.66 17.74
CA PHE A 303 15.65 -24.46 17.04
C PHE A 303 14.48 -23.57 16.60
N LEU A 304 13.40 -24.16 16.12
CA LEU A 304 12.17 -23.45 15.72
C LEU A 304 11.33 -23.01 16.94
N GLY A 305 11.69 -23.41 18.16
CA GLY A 305 10.93 -23.15 19.37
C GLY A 305 9.61 -23.92 19.43
N GLN A 306 9.55 -25.10 18.82
CA GLN A 306 8.34 -25.92 18.67
C GLN A 306 8.54 -27.36 19.15
N THR A 307 7.44 -28.08 19.32
CA THR A 307 7.43 -29.51 19.68
C THR A 307 7.57 -30.44 18.49
N ASP A 308 7.49 -29.91 17.26
CA ASP A 308 7.57 -30.66 16.02
C ASP A 308 8.54 -29.96 15.05
N SER A 309 9.09 -30.77 14.16
CA SER A 309 10.04 -30.44 13.11
C SER A 309 9.42 -29.77 11.86
N VAL A 310 8.09 -29.83 11.71
CA VAL A 310 7.36 -29.21 10.60
C VAL A 310 7.16 -27.72 10.88
N SER A 311 7.62 -26.86 9.97
CA SER A 311 7.53 -25.42 10.19
C SER A 311 6.09 -24.89 10.05
N PRO A 312 5.74 -23.75 10.69
CA PRO A 312 4.44 -23.10 10.52
C PRO A 312 4.08 -22.78 9.07
N VAL A 313 5.10 -22.52 8.24
CA VAL A 313 4.93 -22.24 6.81
C VAL A 313 4.53 -23.51 6.07
N ASP A 314 5.22 -24.64 6.31
CA ASP A 314 4.92 -25.91 5.63
C ASP A 314 3.49 -26.37 5.89
N ARG A 315 3.03 -26.26 7.15
CA ARG A 315 1.64 -26.59 7.52
C ARG A 315 0.64 -25.74 6.75
N ARG A 316 0.87 -24.43 6.66
CA ARG A 316 0.02 -23.50 5.90
C ARG A 316 0.04 -23.79 4.41
N VAL A 317 1.22 -24.06 3.83
CA VAL A 317 1.34 -24.43 2.42
C VAL A 317 0.52 -25.68 2.10
N GLU A 318 0.51 -26.67 2.99
CA GLU A 318 -0.31 -27.87 2.80
C GLU A 318 -1.81 -27.57 2.84
N VAL A 319 -2.25 -26.72 3.78
CA VAL A 319 -3.65 -26.26 3.83
C VAL A 319 -4.04 -25.48 2.57
N LEU A 320 -3.15 -24.62 2.06
CA LEU A 320 -3.38 -23.89 0.80
C LEU A 320 -3.54 -24.85 -0.40
N ARG A 321 -2.76 -25.93 -0.45
CA ARG A 321 -2.91 -26.96 -1.51
C ARG A 321 -4.24 -27.69 -1.40
N ARG A 322 -4.63 -28.13 -0.20
CA ARG A 322 -5.94 -28.77 0.03
C ARG A 322 -7.09 -27.83 -0.32
N TRP A 323 -6.99 -26.56 0.09
CA TRP A 323 -7.94 -25.53 -0.29
C TRP A 323 -8.05 -25.35 -1.80
N TRP A 324 -6.93 -25.34 -2.52
CA TRP A 324 -6.92 -25.25 -3.98
C TRP A 324 -7.68 -26.40 -4.66
N VAL A 325 -7.53 -27.62 -4.15
CA VAL A 325 -8.24 -28.81 -4.67
C VAL A 325 -9.75 -28.66 -4.52
N GLU A 326 -10.22 -28.19 -3.37
CA GLU A 326 -11.64 -27.96 -3.13
C GLU A 326 -12.18 -26.76 -3.93
N PHE A 327 -11.40 -25.68 -4.04
CA PHE A 327 -11.68 -24.54 -4.89
C PHE A 327 -11.84 -24.93 -6.38
N ASP A 328 -10.88 -25.70 -6.93
CA ASP A 328 -10.97 -26.21 -8.29
C ASP A 328 -12.20 -27.11 -8.48
N SER A 329 -12.46 -27.99 -7.51
CA SER A 329 -13.59 -28.91 -7.55
C SER A 329 -14.94 -28.18 -7.53
N ALA A 330 -15.07 -27.10 -6.75
CA ALA A 330 -16.29 -26.29 -6.71
C ALA A 330 -16.57 -25.64 -8.07
N HIS A 331 -15.56 -25.01 -8.68
CA HIS A 331 -15.68 -24.40 -10.01
C HIS A 331 -15.93 -25.43 -11.12
N ALA A 332 -15.25 -26.57 -11.09
CA ALA A 332 -15.38 -27.61 -12.11
C ALA A 332 -16.78 -28.28 -12.11
N ARG A 333 -17.45 -28.33 -10.95
CA ARG A 333 -18.80 -28.90 -10.81
C ARG A 333 -19.92 -27.89 -11.05
N GLN A 334 -19.62 -26.60 -11.16
CA GLN A 334 -20.66 -25.59 -11.36
C GLN A 334 -21.39 -25.84 -12.68
N THR A 335 -22.71 -25.91 -12.67
CA THR A 335 -23.55 -26.06 -13.87
C THR A 335 -24.43 -24.83 -14.08
N PRO A 336 -25.08 -24.67 -15.24
CA PRO A 336 -26.15 -23.69 -15.40
C PRO A 336 -27.18 -23.80 -14.26
N GLN A 337 -27.83 -22.69 -13.93
CA GLN A 337 -28.83 -22.57 -12.85
C GLN A 337 -28.31 -22.77 -11.41
N MET A 338 -27.05 -23.19 -11.21
CA MET A 338 -26.43 -23.10 -9.88
C MET A 338 -26.13 -21.64 -9.55
N ASP A 339 -26.25 -21.29 -8.26
CA ASP A 339 -25.86 -19.98 -7.76
C ASP A 339 -24.41 -19.62 -8.14
N ALA A 340 -24.16 -18.32 -8.27
CA ALA A 340 -22.82 -17.80 -8.45
C ALA A 340 -21.90 -18.28 -7.31
N LEU A 341 -20.67 -18.68 -7.65
CA LEU A 341 -19.66 -18.95 -6.64
C LEU A 341 -19.08 -17.67 -6.00
N TRP A 342 -19.71 -16.51 -6.20
CA TRP A 342 -19.26 -15.24 -5.63
C TRP A 342 -19.45 -15.27 -4.11
N GLY A 343 -18.34 -15.37 -3.37
CA GLY A 343 -18.33 -15.63 -1.92
C GLY A 343 -17.66 -16.95 -1.52
N LEU A 344 -17.22 -17.77 -2.49
CA LEU A 344 -16.32 -18.90 -2.25
C LEU A 344 -14.93 -18.42 -1.75
N VAL A 345 -14.51 -17.23 -2.17
CA VAL A 345 -13.33 -16.52 -1.66
C VAL A 345 -13.84 -15.33 -0.84
N GLU A 346 -13.53 -15.30 0.46
CA GLU A 346 -13.83 -14.15 1.30
C GLU A 346 -12.78 -13.04 1.03
N ASP A 347 -13.20 -11.94 0.42
CA ASP A 347 -12.32 -10.84 0.00
C ASP A 347 -12.61 -9.51 0.73
N THR A 348 -13.68 -9.49 1.53
CA THR A 348 -14.21 -8.29 2.17
C THR A 348 -14.65 -8.59 3.60
N ASP A 349 -14.47 -7.60 4.48
CA ASP A 349 -14.96 -7.70 5.87
C ASP A 349 -16.49 -7.70 5.87
N TYR A 350 -17.09 -8.48 6.77
CA TYR A 350 -18.55 -8.47 6.92
C TYR A 350 -19.04 -7.08 7.38
N ALA A 351 -20.04 -6.55 6.68
CA ALA A 351 -20.72 -5.32 7.03
C ALA A 351 -22.23 -5.50 6.86
N ILE A 352 -23.01 -4.88 7.76
CA ILE A 352 -24.47 -4.90 7.69
C ILE A 352 -24.94 -3.85 6.69
N GLY A 353 -25.62 -4.27 5.61
CA GLY A 353 -26.11 -3.38 4.56
C GLY A 353 -26.88 -4.10 3.45
N TYR A 354 -27.24 -3.35 2.40
CA TYR A 354 -28.01 -3.87 1.27
C TYR A 354 -27.22 -4.94 0.48
N GLN A 355 -27.84 -6.10 0.28
CA GLN A 355 -27.23 -7.30 -0.32
C GLN A 355 -27.21 -7.27 -1.86
N GLN A 356 -26.48 -6.32 -2.45
CA GLN A 356 -25.94 -6.51 -3.80
C GLN A 356 -24.43 -6.76 -3.66
N GLY A 357 -24.06 -8.01 -3.34
CA GLY A 357 -22.69 -8.40 -3.01
C GLY A 357 -22.48 -9.91 -2.99
N PRO A 358 -21.27 -10.39 -2.66
CA PRO A 358 -20.98 -11.83 -2.57
C PRO A 358 -21.94 -12.55 -1.64
N SER A 359 -22.26 -13.80 -1.95
CA SER A 359 -22.99 -14.70 -1.06
C SER A 359 -22.20 -14.88 0.24
N SER A 360 -22.75 -14.33 1.32
CA SER A 360 -22.08 -14.33 2.62
C SER A 360 -21.79 -15.74 3.11
N GLU A 361 -20.54 -16.00 3.48
CA GLU A 361 -20.04 -17.27 4.03
C GLU A 361 -20.28 -18.49 3.12
N LEU A 362 -20.39 -18.30 1.79
CA LEU A 362 -20.59 -19.40 0.85
C LEU A 362 -19.48 -20.46 0.94
N TYR A 363 -18.25 -20.05 1.20
CA TYR A 363 -17.12 -20.96 1.44
C TYR A 363 -17.40 -22.00 2.55
N ARG A 364 -18.17 -21.64 3.60
CA ARG A 364 -18.50 -22.58 4.68
C ARG A 364 -19.46 -23.69 4.25
N ARG A 365 -20.22 -23.46 3.19
CA ARG A 365 -21.15 -24.45 2.61
C ARG A 365 -20.46 -25.37 1.61
N LEU A 366 -19.42 -24.86 0.94
CA LEU A 366 -18.76 -25.55 -0.17
C LEU A 366 -17.47 -26.28 0.23
N LEU A 367 -16.77 -25.80 1.26
CA LEU A 367 -15.54 -26.40 1.74
C LEU A 367 -15.81 -27.43 2.84
N SER A 368 -14.91 -28.41 2.95
CA SER A 368 -15.02 -29.46 3.96
C SER A 368 -14.81 -28.90 5.37
N PRO A 369 -15.54 -29.42 6.39
CA PRO A 369 -15.40 -28.95 7.77
C PRO A 369 -13.97 -29.04 8.30
N GLY A 370 -13.25 -30.13 7.99
CA GLY A 370 -11.85 -30.29 8.41
C GLY A 370 -10.92 -29.24 7.80
N LEU A 371 -11.13 -28.86 6.53
CA LEU A 371 -10.37 -27.77 5.92
C LEU A 371 -10.68 -26.41 6.58
N LEU A 372 -11.94 -26.16 6.95
CA LEU A 372 -12.33 -24.93 7.64
C LEU A 372 -11.70 -24.85 9.05
N GLU A 373 -11.62 -25.97 9.77
CA GLU A 373 -10.93 -26.06 11.05
C GLU A 373 -9.43 -25.80 10.90
N ASP A 374 -8.78 -26.40 9.88
CA ASP A 374 -7.37 -26.16 9.59
C ASP A 374 -7.11 -24.67 9.27
N ILE A 375 -7.96 -24.05 8.43
CA ILE A 375 -7.85 -22.63 8.09
C ILE A 375 -8.02 -21.77 9.36
N ALA A 376 -9.01 -22.07 10.19
CA ALA A 376 -9.21 -21.36 11.45
C ALA A 376 -7.96 -21.49 12.33
N GLN A 377 -7.49 -22.71 12.59
CA GLN A 377 -6.32 -22.96 13.45
C GLN A 377 -5.05 -22.25 12.96
N HIS A 378 -4.84 -22.16 11.65
CA HIS A 378 -3.63 -21.58 11.09
C HIS A 378 -3.71 -20.06 10.84
N TRP A 379 -4.89 -19.47 10.71
CA TRP A 379 -5.04 -18.02 10.46
C TRP A 379 -5.91 -17.29 11.50
N GLU A 380 -6.15 -17.89 12.67
CA GLU A 380 -6.90 -17.27 13.78
C GLU A 380 -6.12 -16.18 14.56
N GLY A 381 -4.85 -15.96 14.23
CA GLY A 381 -3.97 -15.06 14.95
C GLY A 381 -3.41 -13.94 14.09
N ALA A 382 -3.40 -12.74 14.65
CA ALA A 382 -2.81 -11.56 14.03
C ALA A 382 -2.03 -10.73 15.05
N ILE A 383 -1.22 -9.80 14.55
CA ILE A 383 -0.49 -8.84 15.37
C ILE A 383 -0.96 -7.42 15.07
N LEU A 384 -1.18 -6.62 16.12
CA LEU A 384 -1.42 -5.18 15.95
C LEU A 384 -0.08 -4.45 16.05
N PRO A 385 0.46 -3.83 14.96
CA PRO A 385 1.80 -3.23 14.97
C PRO A 385 2.03 -2.18 16.05
N ARG A 386 0.97 -1.48 16.46
CA ARG A 386 1.03 -0.44 17.49
C ARG A 386 1.15 -1.03 18.90
N TRP A 387 0.65 -2.25 19.10
CA TRP A 387 0.61 -3.01 20.37
C TRP A 387 1.08 -4.46 20.14
N PRO A 388 2.37 -4.67 19.85
CA PRO A 388 2.89 -5.94 19.35
C PRO A 388 3.14 -7.00 20.45
N ASN A 389 2.72 -6.75 21.69
CA ASN A 389 3.05 -7.61 22.82
C ASN A 389 2.10 -8.80 22.99
N THR A 390 1.05 -8.88 22.18
CA THR A 390 0.00 -9.89 22.29
C THR A 390 -0.43 -10.33 20.90
N ILE A 391 -0.60 -11.63 20.69
CA ILE A 391 -1.28 -12.16 19.50
C ILE A 391 -2.77 -12.03 19.74
N VAL A 392 -3.43 -11.25 18.90
CA VAL A 392 -4.88 -11.00 18.94
C VAL A 392 -5.61 -11.96 18.01
N THR A 393 -6.92 -12.03 18.15
CA THR A 393 -7.79 -12.81 17.26
C THR A 393 -7.84 -12.18 15.88
N GLU A 394 -7.67 -12.98 14.83
CA GLU A 394 -7.98 -12.61 13.45
C GLU A 394 -9.44 -12.97 13.14
N PRO A 395 -10.32 -11.97 12.93
CA PRO A 395 -11.76 -12.20 12.73
C PRO A 395 -12.13 -12.87 11.40
N TYR A 396 -11.27 -12.81 10.38
CA TYR A 396 -11.54 -13.38 9.05
C TYR A 396 -10.39 -14.29 8.58
N PRO A 397 -10.19 -15.48 9.20
CA PRO A 397 -9.08 -16.38 8.85
C PRO A 397 -9.07 -16.82 7.38
N HIS A 398 -10.25 -17.03 6.78
CA HIS A 398 -10.37 -17.42 5.37
C HIS A 398 -9.89 -16.30 4.43
N LYS A 399 -10.26 -15.06 4.72
CA LYS A 399 -9.77 -13.88 4.00
C LYS A 399 -8.25 -13.78 4.06
N ILE A 400 -7.66 -13.88 5.25
CA ILE A 400 -6.20 -13.80 5.41
C ILE A 400 -5.49 -14.97 4.71
N MET A 401 -6.08 -16.16 4.73
CA MET A 401 -5.60 -17.30 3.94
C MET A 401 -5.60 -16.99 2.44
N ALA A 402 -6.68 -16.39 1.91
CA ALA A 402 -6.77 -15.99 0.51
C ALA A 402 -5.75 -14.89 0.15
N GLU A 403 -5.53 -13.91 1.04
CA GLU A 403 -4.49 -12.88 0.90
C GLU A 403 -3.08 -13.49 0.87
N ALA A 404 -2.81 -14.48 1.74
CA ALA A 404 -1.55 -15.23 1.74
C ALA A 404 -1.37 -16.00 0.42
N PHE A 405 -2.43 -16.63 -0.09
CA PHE A 405 -2.43 -17.32 -1.40
C PHE A 405 -2.08 -16.32 -2.52
N GLY A 406 -2.68 -15.13 -2.53
CA GLY A 406 -2.32 -14.03 -3.43
C GLY A 406 -3.01 -14.06 -4.80
N PRO A 407 -2.42 -13.42 -5.83
CA PRO A 407 -3.12 -13.04 -7.07
C PRO A 407 -3.66 -14.21 -7.90
N ALA A 408 -3.12 -15.42 -7.76
CA ALA A 408 -3.66 -16.60 -8.45
C ALA A 408 -5.15 -16.84 -8.10
N VAL A 409 -5.54 -16.68 -6.83
CA VAL A 409 -6.94 -16.87 -6.41
C VAL A 409 -7.84 -15.84 -7.07
N SER A 410 -7.46 -14.56 -6.97
CA SER A 410 -8.23 -13.46 -7.55
C SER A 410 -8.41 -13.60 -9.06
N LEU A 411 -7.34 -13.99 -9.77
CA LEU A 411 -7.38 -14.22 -11.22
C LEU A 411 -8.32 -15.36 -11.61
N TRP A 412 -8.08 -16.56 -11.08
CA TRP A 412 -8.84 -17.75 -11.48
C TRP A 412 -10.29 -17.69 -11.01
N HIS A 413 -10.53 -17.10 -9.84
CA HIS A 413 -11.88 -16.86 -9.36
C HIS A 413 -12.60 -15.81 -10.21
N GLY A 414 -11.93 -14.69 -10.52
CA GLY A 414 -12.48 -13.61 -11.34
C GLY A 414 -12.85 -14.05 -12.75
N ILE A 415 -11.97 -14.77 -13.45
CA ILE A 415 -12.24 -15.31 -14.79
C ILE A 415 -13.47 -16.24 -14.77
N ALA A 416 -13.54 -17.15 -13.79
CA ALA A 416 -14.68 -18.06 -13.66
C ALA A 416 -15.99 -17.33 -13.34
N LEU A 417 -15.95 -16.32 -12.47
CA LEU A 417 -17.12 -15.49 -12.16
C LEU A 417 -17.59 -14.73 -13.40
N THR A 418 -16.69 -14.11 -14.17
CA THR A 418 -17.06 -13.44 -15.41
C THR A 418 -17.73 -14.39 -16.39
N ALA A 419 -17.17 -15.59 -16.61
CA ALA A 419 -17.79 -16.59 -17.46
C ALA A 419 -19.19 -16.99 -16.98
N TRP A 420 -19.38 -17.15 -15.67
CA TRP A 420 -20.71 -17.43 -15.10
C TRP A 420 -21.67 -16.25 -15.30
N TYR A 421 -21.27 -15.02 -14.97
CA TYR A 421 -22.13 -13.84 -15.12
C TYR A 421 -22.47 -13.52 -16.57
N THR A 422 -21.60 -13.85 -17.54
CA THR A 422 -21.90 -13.72 -18.97
C THR A 422 -23.01 -14.69 -19.43
N CYS A 423 -23.14 -15.84 -18.78
CA CYS A 423 -24.10 -16.87 -19.16
C CYS A 423 -25.35 -16.91 -18.28
N GLU A 424 -25.25 -16.65 -16.97
CA GLU A 424 -26.31 -16.96 -15.99
C GLU A 424 -26.70 -15.76 -15.10
N GLY A 425 -25.91 -14.68 -15.10
CA GLY A 425 -26.06 -13.61 -14.11
C GLY A 425 -26.62 -12.30 -14.67
N PRO A 426 -27.07 -11.38 -13.78
CA PRO A 426 -27.72 -10.14 -14.21
C PRO A 426 -26.79 -9.16 -14.94
N SER A 427 -25.50 -9.16 -14.60
CA SER A 427 -24.46 -8.45 -15.35
C SER A 427 -23.08 -8.94 -14.90
N SER A 428 -22.12 -8.97 -15.82
CA SER A 428 -20.71 -9.19 -15.50
C SER A 428 -19.98 -7.85 -15.32
N ARG A 429 -18.96 -7.83 -14.45
CA ARG A 429 -18.09 -6.66 -14.25
C ARG A 429 -17.24 -6.31 -15.48
N THR A 430 -17.01 -7.29 -16.36
CA THR A 430 -16.25 -7.14 -17.61
C THR A 430 -16.75 -8.15 -18.66
N SER A 431 -16.48 -7.90 -19.94
CA SER A 431 -16.76 -8.85 -21.04
C SER A 431 -15.66 -9.90 -21.17
N LEU A 432 -15.92 -10.98 -21.94
CA LEU A 432 -14.88 -11.97 -22.27
C LEU A 432 -13.71 -11.33 -23.02
N GLU A 433 -13.98 -10.38 -23.91
CA GLU A 433 -12.95 -9.56 -24.59
C GLU A 433 -12.14 -8.70 -23.61
N GLY A 434 -12.81 -8.10 -22.62
CA GLY A 434 -12.18 -7.25 -21.61
C GLY A 434 -11.40 -8.01 -20.53
N LEU A 435 -11.53 -9.34 -20.42
CA LEU A 435 -10.97 -10.14 -19.33
C LEU A 435 -9.45 -9.97 -19.16
N ARG A 436 -8.71 -10.01 -20.28
CA ARG A 436 -7.24 -9.91 -20.26
C ARG A 436 -6.79 -8.57 -19.70
N SER A 437 -7.40 -7.48 -20.16
CA SER A 437 -7.11 -6.12 -19.71
C SER A 437 -7.56 -5.90 -18.27
N TYR A 438 -8.70 -6.46 -17.89
CA TYR A 438 -9.24 -6.36 -16.53
C TYR A 438 -8.32 -7.02 -15.48
N HIS A 439 -7.73 -8.17 -15.82
CA HIS A 439 -6.84 -8.94 -14.94
C HIS A 439 -5.34 -8.76 -15.21
N GLN A 440 -4.93 -7.74 -15.97
CA GLN A 440 -3.52 -7.54 -16.35
C GLN A 440 -2.58 -7.45 -15.15
N ARG A 441 -3.02 -6.83 -14.04
CA ARG A 441 -2.21 -6.73 -12.82
C ARG A 441 -1.86 -8.10 -12.25
N ASP A 442 -2.84 -8.98 -12.14
CA ASP A 442 -2.64 -10.34 -11.60
C ASP A 442 -1.81 -11.18 -12.57
N LEU A 443 -2.06 -11.05 -13.89
CA LEU A 443 -1.26 -11.71 -14.93
C LEU A 443 0.20 -11.27 -14.89
N ALA A 444 0.46 -9.97 -14.75
CA ALA A 444 1.81 -9.43 -14.63
C ALA A 444 2.49 -9.93 -13.35
N ALA A 445 1.78 -9.96 -12.22
CA ALA A 445 2.33 -10.47 -10.96
C ALA A 445 2.71 -11.96 -11.06
N LEU A 446 1.89 -12.79 -11.71
CA LEU A 446 2.21 -14.21 -11.94
C LEU A 446 3.35 -14.40 -12.95
N ALA A 447 3.45 -13.56 -13.97
CA ALA A 447 4.55 -13.59 -14.94
C ALA A 447 5.89 -13.13 -14.32
N GLU A 448 5.89 -12.04 -13.54
CA GLU A 448 7.05 -11.58 -12.76
C GLU A 448 7.50 -12.65 -11.75
N ALA A 449 6.55 -13.44 -11.24
CA ALA A 449 6.81 -14.59 -10.40
C ALA A 449 7.40 -15.80 -11.17
N GLY A 450 7.38 -15.82 -12.51
CA GLY A 450 7.85 -16.96 -13.29
C GLY A 450 6.85 -18.10 -13.42
N VAL A 451 5.59 -17.87 -13.05
CA VAL A 451 4.47 -18.84 -13.12
C VAL A 451 3.34 -18.33 -14.03
N PRO A 452 3.62 -17.98 -15.30
CA PRO A 452 2.67 -17.28 -16.15
C PRO A 452 1.44 -18.13 -16.49
N VAL A 453 0.29 -17.47 -16.65
CA VAL A 453 -0.90 -18.06 -17.27
C VAL A 453 -0.73 -18.03 -18.79
N HIS A 454 -1.03 -19.14 -19.45
CA HIS A 454 -0.91 -19.24 -20.90
C HIS A 454 -1.96 -18.34 -21.59
N LEU A 455 -1.52 -17.48 -22.51
CA LEU A 455 -2.41 -16.49 -23.11
C LEU A 455 -3.50 -17.09 -24.01
N SER A 456 -3.32 -18.33 -24.50
CA SER A 456 -4.35 -19.01 -25.29
C SER A 456 -5.66 -19.22 -24.53
N LEU A 457 -5.67 -19.16 -23.19
CA LEU A 457 -6.89 -19.14 -22.40
C LEU A 457 -7.86 -18.05 -22.90
N PHE A 458 -7.36 -16.85 -23.12
CA PHE A 458 -8.19 -15.71 -23.54
C PHE A 458 -8.66 -15.87 -24.99
N ASP A 459 -7.77 -16.35 -25.87
CA ASP A 459 -8.11 -16.60 -27.28
C ASP A 459 -9.18 -17.70 -27.42
N GLU A 460 -9.07 -18.77 -26.62
CA GLU A 460 -10.04 -19.86 -26.59
C GLU A 460 -11.40 -19.42 -26.01
N LEU A 461 -11.40 -18.58 -24.97
CA LEU A 461 -12.63 -18.00 -24.42
C LEU A 461 -13.34 -17.08 -25.40
N LEU A 462 -12.59 -16.24 -26.13
CA LEU A 462 -13.11 -15.38 -27.19
C LEU A 462 -13.69 -16.19 -28.35
N ALA A 463 -13.01 -17.25 -28.77
CA ALA A 463 -13.53 -18.15 -29.81
C ALA A 463 -14.81 -18.88 -29.35
N ALA A 464 -14.87 -19.28 -28.07
CA ALA A 464 -16.03 -19.93 -27.48
C ALA A 464 -17.25 -19.00 -27.40
N GLU A 465 -17.05 -17.68 -27.26
CA GLU A 465 -18.14 -16.70 -27.19
C GLU A 465 -19.07 -16.73 -28.42
N GLN A 466 -18.53 -17.05 -29.60
CA GLN A 466 -19.29 -17.18 -30.85
C GLN A 466 -20.26 -18.38 -30.86
N HIS A 467 -20.02 -19.35 -29.97
CA HIS A 467 -20.80 -20.58 -29.86
C HIS A 467 -21.82 -20.53 -28.73
N LEU A 468 -21.86 -19.45 -27.96
CA LEU A 468 -22.86 -19.26 -26.91
C LEU A 468 -24.24 -18.97 -27.52
N GLY A 469 -25.28 -19.41 -26.81
CA GLY A 469 -26.67 -19.18 -27.16
C GLY A 469 -27.04 -17.70 -27.29
N LYS A 470 -28.21 -17.45 -27.89
CA LYS A 470 -28.76 -16.10 -28.00
C LYS A 470 -29.03 -15.52 -26.61
N PRO A 471 -28.84 -14.20 -26.41
CA PRO A 471 -29.24 -13.55 -25.16
C PRO A 471 -30.72 -13.76 -24.85
N GLN A 472 -31.01 -14.15 -23.60
CA GLN A 472 -32.33 -14.36 -23.03
C GLN A 472 -32.49 -13.38 -21.86
N SER A 473 -33.50 -12.52 -21.87
CA SER A 473 -33.69 -11.57 -20.77
C SER A 473 -34.03 -12.29 -19.47
N LEU A 474 -33.33 -11.93 -18.39
CA LEU A 474 -33.63 -12.41 -17.04
C LEU A 474 -34.80 -11.59 -16.47
N GLU A 475 -35.87 -12.29 -16.07
CA GLU A 475 -37.02 -11.68 -15.39
C GLU A 475 -36.71 -11.53 -13.90
N THR A 476 -36.70 -10.28 -13.39
CA THR A 476 -36.19 -9.99 -12.04
C THR A 476 -37.23 -10.06 -10.93
N ASN A 477 -38.52 -9.88 -11.23
CA ASN A 477 -39.61 -9.97 -10.25
C ASN A 477 -40.95 -10.23 -10.95
N THR A 478 -41.70 -11.24 -10.47
CA THR A 478 -43.13 -11.42 -10.77
C THR A 478 -43.91 -11.02 -9.52
N HIS A 479 -44.59 -9.87 -9.55
CA HIS A 479 -45.51 -9.50 -8.48
C HIS A 479 -46.94 -9.80 -8.93
N GLU A 480 -47.60 -10.75 -8.28
CA GLU A 480 -49.03 -10.96 -8.43
C GLU A 480 -49.78 -10.18 -7.35
N LEU A 481 -50.54 -9.18 -7.78
CA LEU A 481 -51.50 -8.47 -6.93
C LEU A 481 -52.88 -9.10 -7.12
N GLN A 482 -53.42 -9.68 -6.05
CA GLN A 482 -54.81 -10.13 -6.02
C GLN A 482 -55.76 -8.95 -5.82
N LEU A 483 -56.65 -8.73 -6.77
CA LEU A 483 -57.73 -7.74 -6.71
C LEU A 483 -59.09 -8.46 -6.66
N ALA A 484 -60.13 -7.77 -6.20
CA ALA A 484 -61.47 -8.35 -5.96
C ALA A 484 -62.15 -8.98 -7.20
N ASN A 485 -61.61 -8.74 -8.40
CA ASN A 485 -62.15 -9.11 -9.70
C ASN A 485 -61.08 -9.66 -10.66
N GLY A 486 -59.93 -10.10 -10.15
CA GLY A 486 -58.89 -10.79 -10.94
C GLY A 486 -57.47 -10.59 -10.40
N THR A 487 -56.51 -11.33 -10.95
CA THR A 487 -55.09 -11.26 -10.58
C THR A 487 -54.34 -10.40 -11.60
N LEU A 488 -53.67 -9.34 -11.14
CA LEU A 488 -52.83 -8.48 -11.96
C LEU A 488 -51.36 -8.83 -11.70
N GLY A 489 -50.70 -9.44 -12.70
CA GLY A 489 -49.28 -9.76 -12.64
C GLY A 489 -48.41 -8.64 -13.24
N PHE A 490 -47.50 -8.09 -12.47
CA PHE A 490 -46.44 -7.20 -12.96
C PHE A 490 -45.17 -8.03 -13.19
N ARG A 491 -44.70 -8.07 -14.44
CA ARG A 491 -43.34 -8.53 -14.76
C ARG A 491 -42.45 -7.33 -15.01
N MET A 492 -41.40 -7.22 -14.21
CA MET A 492 -40.35 -6.22 -14.41
C MET A 492 -39.14 -6.90 -15.06
N SER A 493 -39.00 -6.73 -16.38
CA SER A 493 -37.80 -7.12 -17.13
C SER A 493 -36.74 -6.01 -17.01
N GLY A 494 -35.72 -6.27 -16.20
CA GLY A 494 -34.62 -5.33 -15.94
C GLY A 494 -33.39 -6.00 -15.29
N GLY A 495 -33.33 -7.33 -15.32
CA GLY A 495 -32.44 -8.14 -14.50
C GLY A 495 -31.27 -8.75 -15.23
N GLY A 496 -30.93 -8.26 -16.44
CA GLY A 496 -29.81 -8.76 -17.24
C GLY A 496 -30.17 -9.72 -18.37
N GLU A 497 -29.13 -10.31 -18.96
CA GLU A 497 -29.24 -11.29 -20.05
C GLU A 497 -28.48 -12.59 -19.70
N ARG A 498 -29.08 -13.72 -20.06
CA ARG A 498 -28.51 -15.08 -19.95
C ARG A 498 -28.22 -15.65 -21.33
N ARG A 499 -27.18 -16.46 -21.46
CA ARG A 499 -26.79 -17.16 -22.70
C ARG A 499 -26.47 -18.61 -22.39
N ASP A 500 -27.01 -19.53 -23.19
CA ASP A 500 -26.64 -20.95 -23.09
C ASP A 500 -25.16 -21.16 -23.45
N GLY A 501 -24.52 -22.18 -22.85
CA GLY A 501 -23.12 -22.53 -23.15
C GLY A 501 -22.10 -22.22 -22.05
N PHE A 502 -22.54 -21.99 -20.81
CA PHE A 502 -21.64 -21.80 -19.66
C PHE A 502 -20.64 -22.95 -19.49
N GLU A 503 -21.07 -24.19 -19.72
CA GLU A 503 -20.21 -25.37 -19.57
C GLU A 503 -19.00 -25.32 -20.52
N LEU A 504 -19.18 -24.78 -21.73
CA LEU A 504 -18.08 -24.60 -22.68
C LEU A 504 -16.99 -23.68 -22.10
N LEU A 505 -17.38 -22.54 -21.54
CA LEU A 505 -16.45 -21.60 -20.92
C LEU A 505 -15.81 -22.21 -19.67
N ARG A 506 -16.62 -22.84 -18.80
CA ARG A 506 -16.17 -23.51 -17.58
C ARG A 506 -15.12 -24.58 -17.88
N ASP A 507 -15.33 -25.39 -18.92
CA ASP A 507 -14.44 -26.50 -19.25
C ASP A 507 -13.09 -26.00 -19.80
N ILE A 508 -13.11 -24.91 -20.61
CA ILE A 508 -11.89 -24.21 -21.03
C ILE A 508 -11.12 -23.69 -19.82
N ILE A 509 -11.79 -22.95 -18.92
CA ILE A 509 -11.17 -22.38 -17.72
C ILE A 509 -10.62 -23.47 -16.81
N THR A 510 -11.38 -24.55 -16.61
CA THR A 510 -10.99 -25.66 -15.74
C THR A 510 -9.75 -26.37 -16.28
N ARG A 511 -9.68 -26.63 -17.59
CA ARG A 511 -8.49 -27.21 -18.22
C ARG A 511 -7.25 -26.34 -18.02
N HIS A 512 -7.36 -25.04 -18.29
CA HIS A 512 -6.24 -24.09 -18.13
C HIS A 512 -5.82 -23.92 -16.68
N ARG A 513 -6.78 -23.82 -15.74
CA ARG A 513 -6.52 -23.71 -14.31
C ARG A 513 -5.81 -24.95 -13.77
N ARG A 514 -6.25 -26.14 -14.15
CA ARG A 514 -5.62 -27.41 -13.76
C ARG A 514 -4.23 -27.56 -14.35
N GLY A 515 -4.05 -27.24 -15.64
CA GLY A 515 -2.73 -27.27 -16.27
C GLY A 515 -1.75 -26.27 -15.65
N TRP A 516 -2.22 -25.08 -15.26
CA TRP A 516 -1.41 -24.12 -14.50
C TRP A 516 -1.06 -24.67 -13.11
N ALA A 517 -2.02 -25.25 -12.40
CA ALA A 517 -1.80 -25.77 -11.06
C ALA A 517 -0.82 -26.94 -11.03
N GLU A 518 -0.98 -27.90 -11.94
CA GLU A 518 -0.08 -29.05 -12.10
C GLU A 518 1.36 -28.59 -12.36
N ARG A 519 1.53 -27.56 -13.18
CA ARG A 519 2.85 -27.07 -13.57
C ARG A 519 3.50 -26.16 -12.53
N TYR A 520 2.72 -25.28 -11.90
CA TYR A 520 3.27 -24.12 -11.20
C TYR A 520 2.81 -23.95 -9.74
N LEU A 521 1.77 -24.64 -9.26
CA LEU A 521 1.20 -24.34 -7.93
C LEU A 521 2.24 -24.50 -6.79
N ALA A 522 3.07 -25.54 -6.84
CA ALA A 522 4.07 -25.78 -5.81
C ALA A 522 5.15 -24.68 -5.78
N GLU A 523 5.69 -24.32 -6.95
CA GLU A 523 6.69 -23.27 -7.11
C GLU A 523 6.12 -21.90 -6.72
N TYR A 524 4.88 -21.61 -7.15
CA TYR A 524 4.15 -20.41 -6.80
C TYR A 524 4.02 -20.26 -5.28
N LEU A 525 3.48 -21.26 -4.58
CA LEU A 525 3.32 -21.21 -3.13
C LEU A 525 4.66 -21.07 -2.41
N GLN A 526 5.72 -21.72 -2.90
CA GLN A 526 7.07 -21.55 -2.36
C GLN A 526 7.56 -20.11 -2.48
N GLN A 527 7.38 -19.52 -3.65
CA GLN A 527 7.79 -18.15 -3.93
C GLN A 527 6.97 -17.13 -3.15
N ARG A 528 5.68 -17.38 -2.90
CA ARG A 528 4.82 -16.51 -2.08
C ARG A 528 5.44 -16.25 -0.71
N TRP A 529 5.70 -17.31 0.06
CA TRP A 529 6.31 -17.13 1.38
C TRP A 529 7.78 -16.69 1.27
N THR A 530 8.56 -17.24 0.34
CA THR A 530 9.99 -16.89 0.22
C THR A 530 10.19 -15.40 -0.02
N THR A 531 9.39 -14.82 -0.92
CA THR A 531 9.46 -13.40 -1.26
C THR A 531 9.10 -12.54 -0.07
N GLU A 532 8.00 -12.86 0.61
CA GLU A 532 7.50 -12.06 1.74
C GLU A 532 8.47 -12.10 2.93
N LEU A 533 9.02 -13.28 3.28
CA LEU A 533 10.00 -13.39 4.36
C LEU A 533 11.34 -12.75 4.02
N SER A 534 11.78 -12.89 2.75
CA SER A 534 13.01 -12.24 2.28
C SER A 534 12.89 -10.72 2.34
N GLN A 535 11.73 -10.15 2.01
CA GLN A 535 11.49 -8.71 2.12
C GLN A 535 11.60 -8.21 3.57
N VAL A 536 11.05 -8.96 4.53
CA VAL A 536 11.20 -8.62 5.96
C VAL A 536 12.68 -8.65 6.36
N SER A 537 13.41 -9.70 6.00
CA SER A 537 14.85 -9.82 6.29
C SER A 537 15.67 -8.68 5.65
N GLN A 538 15.40 -8.35 4.39
CA GLN A 538 16.06 -7.25 3.68
C GLN A 538 15.82 -5.91 4.39
N GLU A 539 14.60 -5.62 4.82
CA GLU A 539 14.27 -4.35 5.49
C GLU A 539 14.87 -4.27 6.91
N VAL A 540 15.03 -5.40 7.59
CA VAL A 540 15.80 -5.48 8.85
C VAL A 540 17.28 -5.17 8.60
N HIS A 541 17.91 -5.84 7.64
CA HIS A 541 19.31 -5.59 7.26
C HIS A 541 19.52 -4.13 6.83
N ARG A 542 18.59 -3.57 6.07
CA ARG A 542 18.59 -2.17 5.63
C ARG A 542 18.48 -1.21 6.81
N THR A 543 17.62 -1.52 7.78
CA THR A 543 17.52 -0.73 9.03
C THR A 543 18.84 -0.76 9.81
N ILE A 544 19.49 -1.92 9.88
CA ILE A 544 20.80 -2.09 10.51
C ILE A 544 21.86 -1.28 9.76
N ALA A 545 21.90 -1.35 8.43
CA ALA A 545 22.85 -0.57 7.62
C ALA A 545 22.71 0.95 7.86
N VAL A 546 21.49 1.45 7.99
CA VAL A 546 21.23 2.88 8.17
C VAL A 546 21.49 3.35 9.60
N LYS A 547 21.06 2.58 10.61
CA LYS A 547 21.09 3.00 12.02
C LYS A 547 22.26 2.41 12.81
N GLY A 548 22.91 1.37 12.28
CA GLY A 548 23.91 0.51 12.92
C GLY A 548 23.40 -0.26 14.13
N LYS A 549 22.08 -0.46 14.23
CA LYS A 549 21.44 -1.26 15.29
C LYS A 549 20.17 -1.93 14.76
N PRO A 550 19.79 -3.10 15.29
CA PRO A 550 18.55 -3.76 14.91
C PRO A 550 17.32 -2.88 15.21
N PRO A 551 16.22 -3.04 14.46
CA PRO A 551 14.97 -2.36 14.75
C PRO A 551 14.52 -2.68 16.18
N THR A 552 13.87 -1.71 16.85
CA THR A 552 13.19 -2.02 18.11
C THR A 552 12.05 -3.01 17.85
N PHE A 553 11.60 -3.75 18.86
CA PHE A 553 10.51 -4.71 18.69
C PHE A 553 9.25 -4.11 18.03
N LYS A 554 8.87 -2.88 18.42
CA LYS A 554 7.77 -2.13 17.78
C LYS A 554 8.04 -1.72 16.34
N GLN A 555 9.30 -1.41 16.00
CA GLN A 555 9.68 -1.16 14.60
C GLN A 555 9.61 -2.45 13.79
N PHE A 556 10.16 -3.55 14.31
CA PHE A 556 10.10 -4.87 13.69
C PHE A 556 8.66 -5.32 13.44
N ALA A 557 7.79 -5.23 14.46
CA ALA A 557 6.38 -5.58 14.32
C ALA A 557 5.67 -4.82 13.19
N ARG A 558 6.00 -3.53 12.99
CA ARG A 558 5.43 -2.73 11.88
C ARG A 558 5.94 -3.17 10.51
N LEU A 559 7.18 -3.64 10.43
CA LEU A 559 7.77 -4.15 9.19
C LEU A 559 7.23 -5.54 8.85
N ALA A 560 7.00 -6.36 9.89
CA ALA A 560 6.81 -7.80 9.79
C ALA A 560 5.35 -8.25 9.90
N ALA A 561 4.41 -7.35 10.23
CA ALA A 561 3.03 -7.72 10.57
C ALA A 561 2.33 -8.57 9.51
N THR A 562 2.41 -8.19 8.23
CA THR A 562 1.78 -8.94 7.14
C THR A 562 2.35 -10.36 7.05
N ALA A 563 3.67 -10.49 7.01
CA ALA A 563 4.36 -11.79 6.97
C ALA A 563 4.05 -12.65 8.20
N ALA A 564 4.00 -12.04 9.39
CA ALA A 564 3.68 -12.72 10.63
C ALA A 564 2.25 -13.25 10.61
N THR A 565 1.28 -12.43 10.19
CA THR A 565 -0.12 -12.83 10.10
C THR A 565 -0.33 -13.91 9.03
N HIS A 566 0.24 -13.76 7.83
CA HIS A 566 0.09 -14.73 6.74
C HIS A 566 0.72 -16.10 7.05
N TRP A 567 1.92 -16.12 7.64
CA TRP A 567 2.74 -17.34 7.68
C TRP A 567 2.98 -17.90 9.09
N PHE A 568 2.74 -17.10 10.12
CA PHE A 568 3.03 -17.44 11.52
C PHE A 568 1.87 -17.17 12.48
N GLY A 569 0.68 -16.76 12.01
CA GLY A 569 -0.48 -16.51 12.87
C GLY A 569 -0.25 -15.35 13.84
N GLY A 570 0.52 -14.35 13.42
CA GLY A 570 0.89 -13.18 14.23
C GLY A 570 2.10 -13.40 15.14
N ASP A 571 2.68 -14.60 15.19
CA ASP A 571 3.84 -14.87 16.05
C ASP A 571 5.15 -14.27 15.47
N LEU A 572 5.51 -13.09 15.99
CA LEU A 572 6.76 -12.41 15.66
C LEU A 572 8.01 -13.17 16.13
N THR A 573 7.90 -14.03 17.14
CA THR A 573 9.03 -14.82 17.67
C THR A 573 9.43 -15.90 16.67
N ALA A 574 8.44 -16.65 16.19
CA ALA A 574 8.63 -17.67 15.17
C ALA A 574 9.15 -17.03 13.87
N LEU A 575 8.61 -15.87 13.48
CA LEU A 575 9.09 -15.15 12.30
C LEU A 575 10.54 -14.66 12.46
N SER A 576 10.92 -14.05 13.59
CA SER A 576 12.31 -13.63 13.85
C SER A 576 13.27 -14.81 13.71
N THR A 577 12.92 -15.96 14.28
CA THR A 577 13.70 -17.20 14.18
C THR A 577 13.82 -17.66 12.71
N ALA A 578 12.72 -17.63 11.96
CA ALA A 578 12.68 -18.03 10.55
C ALA A 578 13.53 -17.15 9.63
N ILE A 579 13.84 -15.90 10.01
CA ILE A 579 14.73 -15.02 9.24
C ILE A 579 16.15 -14.92 9.84
N GLY A 580 16.46 -15.71 10.88
CA GLY A 580 17.77 -15.74 11.53
C GLY A 580 18.05 -14.55 12.45
N GLU A 581 17.02 -13.81 12.85
CA GLU A 581 17.11 -12.66 13.75
C GLU A 581 16.90 -13.07 15.20
N LYS A 582 17.41 -12.26 16.13
CA LYS A 582 17.23 -12.52 17.56
C LYS A 582 15.74 -12.45 17.92
N ALA A 583 15.20 -13.57 18.39
CA ALA A 583 13.80 -13.67 18.74
C ALA A 583 13.45 -12.85 20.01
N PRO A 584 12.35 -12.08 20.01
CA PRO A 584 11.79 -11.51 21.22
C PRO A 584 11.26 -12.62 22.17
N PRO A 585 10.87 -12.30 23.41
CA PRO A 585 10.15 -13.24 24.26
C PRO A 585 8.86 -13.71 23.59
N ALA A 586 8.48 -14.97 23.85
CA ALA A 586 7.25 -15.56 23.34
C ALA A 586 6.04 -14.69 23.68
N LEU A 587 5.18 -14.48 22.69
CA LEU A 587 4.00 -13.62 22.82
C LEU A 587 2.81 -14.42 23.35
N PRO A 588 2.10 -13.92 24.38
CA PRO A 588 0.84 -14.53 24.77
C PRO A 588 -0.21 -14.34 23.67
N ARG A 589 -1.02 -15.38 23.45
CA ARG A 589 -2.24 -15.31 22.64
C ARG A 589 -3.42 -15.03 23.56
N VAL A 590 -4.23 -14.03 23.21
CA VAL A 590 -5.46 -13.68 23.94
C VAL A 590 -6.62 -13.69 22.95
N CYS A 591 -7.67 -14.45 23.28
CA CYS A 591 -8.89 -14.53 22.49
C CYS A 591 -10.09 -14.18 23.36
N LEU A 592 -10.74 -13.05 23.06
CA LEU A 592 -11.95 -12.55 23.70
C LEU A 592 -13.22 -12.85 22.89
N PHE A 593 -13.09 -13.30 21.63
CA PHE A 593 -14.23 -13.66 20.80
C PHE A 593 -14.94 -14.89 21.38
N SER A 594 -16.21 -14.71 21.77
CA SER A 594 -17.06 -15.76 22.35
C SER A 594 -17.95 -16.45 21.31
N MET A 595 -18.02 -15.90 20.10
CA MET A 595 -18.87 -16.34 19.00
C MET A 595 -18.25 -15.96 17.65
N PRO A 596 -18.72 -16.53 16.52
CA PRO A 596 -18.27 -16.14 15.19
C PRO A 596 -18.43 -14.64 14.92
N THR A 597 -17.49 -14.05 14.17
CA THR A 597 -17.42 -12.61 13.87
C THR A 597 -18.73 -12.02 13.38
N ARG A 598 -19.41 -12.70 12.46
CA ARG A 598 -20.71 -12.25 11.94
C ARG A 598 -21.77 -12.16 13.03
N GLN A 599 -21.88 -13.20 13.84
CA GLN A 599 -22.83 -13.25 14.95
C GLN A 599 -22.54 -12.18 16.01
N LEU A 600 -21.25 -11.91 16.27
CA LEU A 600 -20.82 -10.80 17.12
C LEU A 600 -21.34 -9.46 16.57
N ILE A 601 -21.08 -9.18 15.29
CA ILE A 601 -21.50 -7.93 14.64
C ILE A 601 -23.03 -7.78 14.66
N GLU A 602 -23.77 -8.83 14.33
CA GLU A 602 -25.24 -8.83 14.35
C GLU A 602 -25.80 -8.64 15.78
N THR A 603 -25.18 -9.28 16.78
CA THR A 603 -25.56 -9.14 18.19
C THR A 603 -25.32 -7.72 18.69
N VAL A 604 -24.16 -7.12 18.37
CA VAL A 604 -23.86 -5.73 18.75
C VAL A 604 -24.79 -4.77 18.02
N TYR A 605 -25.09 -5.01 16.73
CA TYR A 605 -26.02 -4.19 15.97
C TYR A 605 -27.41 -4.18 16.58
N ALA A 606 -27.96 -5.35 16.89
CA ALA A 606 -29.24 -5.48 17.59
C ALA A 606 -29.21 -4.79 18.96
N ALA A 607 -28.12 -4.97 19.72
CA ALA A 607 -27.96 -4.36 21.05
C ALA A 607 -27.83 -2.82 21.02
N LEU A 608 -27.41 -2.24 19.90
CA LEU A 608 -27.40 -0.80 19.64
C LEU A 608 -28.77 -0.27 19.16
N GLY A 609 -29.78 -1.13 19.00
CA GLY A 609 -31.09 -0.76 18.47
C GLY A 609 -31.13 -0.74 16.94
N GLY A 610 -30.26 -1.50 16.28
CA GLY A 610 -30.33 -1.73 14.85
C GLY A 610 -31.47 -2.66 14.45
N GLU A 611 -32.16 -2.35 13.35
CA GLU A 611 -33.19 -3.19 12.74
C GLU A 611 -32.73 -3.71 11.37
N PRO A 612 -33.32 -4.81 10.86
CA PRO A 612 -33.05 -5.29 9.50
C PRO A 612 -33.21 -4.16 8.48
N TYR A 613 -32.30 -4.12 7.50
CA TYR A 613 -32.31 -3.08 6.48
C TYR A 613 -33.53 -3.22 5.57
N GLU A 614 -34.41 -2.23 5.53
CA GLU A 614 -35.47 -2.12 4.53
C GLU A 614 -35.06 -1.12 3.44
N GLU A 615 -35.08 -1.56 2.19
CA GLU A 615 -34.63 -0.77 1.04
C GLU A 615 -35.41 0.54 0.87
N ASN A 616 -36.71 0.51 1.19
CA ASN A 616 -37.60 1.67 1.08
C ASN A 616 -37.33 2.74 2.15
N LEU A 617 -36.68 2.41 3.27
CA LEU A 617 -36.44 3.38 4.35
C LEU A 617 -35.54 4.54 3.92
N ARG A 618 -34.62 4.32 2.98
CA ARG A 618 -33.80 5.43 2.44
C ARG A 618 -34.63 6.49 1.71
N ILE A 619 -35.77 6.08 1.17
CA ILE A 619 -36.68 6.93 0.40
C ILE A 619 -37.75 7.53 1.33
N THR A 620 -38.26 6.75 2.28
CA THR A 620 -39.39 7.14 3.14
C THR A 620 -38.98 7.84 4.44
N ASP A 621 -37.83 7.50 5.03
CA ASP A 621 -37.34 8.06 6.30
C ASP A 621 -35.80 8.06 6.36
N PHE A 622 -35.20 9.06 5.69
CA PHE A 622 -33.75 9.19 5.59
C PHE A 622 -33.04 9.30 6.96
N PRO A 623 -33.51 10.11 7.94
CA PRO A 623 -32.87 10.16 9.27
C PRO A 623 -32.82 8.80 9.98
N LYS A 624 -33.91 8.01 9.91
CA LYS A 624 -33.94 6.66 10.48
C LYS A 624 -32.98 5.72 9.75
N ALA A 625 -32.96 5.76 8.42
CA ALA A 625 -32.04 4.98 7.61
C ALA A 625 -30.56 5.34 7.88
N ASP A 626 -30.23 6.62 8.04
CA ASP A 626 -28.87 7.05 8.38
C ASP A 626 -28.49 6.61 9.79
N GLY A 627 -29.39 6.70 10.78
CA GLY A 627 -29.16 6.17 12.13
C GLY A 627 -28.83 4.67 12.15
N TYR A 628 -29.50 3.85 11.32
CA TYR A 628 -29.14 2.44 11.16
C TYR A 628 -27.79 2.23 10.49
N ARG A 629 -27.45 3.05 9.47
CA ARG A 629 -26.12 3.04 8.85
C ARG A 629 -25.03 3.33 9.87
N GLN A 630 -25.19 4.36 10.71
CA GLN A 630 -24.23 4.72 11.77
C GLN A 630 -24.03 3.55 12.75
N ARG A 631 -25.12 2.93 13.22
CA ARG A 631 -25.07 1.76 14.13
C ARG A 631 -24.45 0.52 13.48
N SER A 632 -24.73 0.25 12.21
CA SER A 632 -24.12 -0.85 11.44
C SER A 632 -22.59 -0.70 11.38
N ARG A 633 -22.11 0.52 11.08
CA ARG A 633 -20.67 0.82 11.06
C ARG A 633 -20.02 0.60 12.43
N LEU A 634 -20.67 1.02 13.51
CA LEU A 634 -20.17 0.80 14.88
C LEU A 634 -20.19 -0.69 15.27
N ALA A 635 -21.24 -1.42 14.90
CA ALA A 635 -21.33 -2.86 15.13
C ALA A 635 -20.20 -3.61 14.40
N THR A 636 -19.92 -3.26 13.14
CA THR A 636 -18.78 -3.79 12.38
C THR A 636 -17.46 -3.47 13.10
N ALA A 637 -17.32 -2.26 13.63
CA ALA A 637 -16.13 -1.84 14.37
C ALA A 637 -15.94 -2.52 15.75
N SER A 638 -16.92 -3.28 16.24
CA SER A 638 -16.81 -4.02 17.51
C SER A 638 -15.72 -5.08 17.48
N VAL A 639 -15.46 -5.64 16.31
CA VAL A 639 -14.36 -6.56 16.04
C VAL A 639 -13.02 -5.91 16.41
N ARG A 640 -12.77 -4.70 15.89
CA ARG A 640 -11.57 -3.92 16.20
C ARG A 640 -11.53 -3.52 17.67
N TYR A 641 -12.67 -3.24 18.29
CA TYR A 641 -12.74 -2.95 19.73
C TYR A 641 -12.22 -4.13 20.56
N LEU A 642 -12.67 -5.35 20.26
CA LEU A 642 -12.22 -6.56 20.95
C LEU A 642 -10.74 -6.86 20.70
N GLN A 643 -10.25 -6.74 19.46
CA GLN A 643 -8.81 -6.89 19.17
C GLN A 643 -7.94 -5.89 19.95
N LEU A 644 -8.41 -4.64 20.10
CA LEU A 644 -7.71 -3.64 20.93
C LEU A 644 -7.74 -4.03 22.41
N MET A 645 -8.87 -4.55 22.90
CA MET A 645 -8.99 -5.02 24.27
C MET A 645 -8.06 -6.21 24.56
N GLU A 646 -7.95 -7.16 23.62
CA GLU A 646 -6.98 -8.26 23.68
C GLU A 646 -5.54 -7.73 23.75
N ALA A 647 -5.18 -6.77 22.88
CA ALA A 647 -3.83 -6.22 22.83
C ALA A 647 -3.47 -5.35 24.04
N LEU A 648 -4.43 -4.62 24.61
CA LEU A 648 -4.23 -3.71 25.73
C LEU A 648 -4.36 -4.39 27.10
N GLY A 649 -5.05 -5.53 27.17
CA GLY A 649 -5.45 -6.17 28.43
C GLY A 649 -6.50 -5.38 29.22
N ARG A 650 -7.07 -4.34 28.61
CA ARG A 650 -8.13 -3.48 29.18
C ARG A 650 -9.00 -2.92 28.05
N PRO A 651 -10.23 -2.46 28.35
CA PRO A 651 -11.02 -1.72 27.37
C PRO A 651 -10.24 -0.53 26.78
N PRO A 652 -10.27 -0.32 25.44
CA PRO A 652 -9.60 0.81 24.81
C PRO A 652 -10.25 2.14 25.18
N GLU A 653 -9.48 3.22 25.14
CA GLU A 653 -9.98 4.60 25.24
C GLU A 653 -10.51 5.11 23.88
N PRO A 654 -11.36 6.16 23.83
CA PRO A 654 -11.90 6.69 22.57
C PRO A 654 -10.82 7.04 21.54
N THR A 655 -9.67 7.55 21.97
CA THR A 655 -8.54 7.93 21.11
C THR A 655 -7.76 6.72 20.58
N GLU A 656 -7.69 5.63 21.34
CA GLU A 656 -7.05 4.36 20.94
C GLU A 656 -7.93 3.62 19.91
N PHE A 657 -9.24 3.61 20.15
CA PHE A 657 -10.23 3.10 19.20
C PHE A 657 -10.34 3.99 17.95
N GLY A 658 -10.12 5.30 18.06
CA GLY A 658 -10.35 6.25 16.97
C GLY A 658 -11.83 6.54 16.79
N ALA A 659 -12.53 6.78 17.90
CA ALA A 659 -13.96 7.03 17.96
C ALA A 659 -14.40 8.23 17.09
N ASN A 660 -13.51 9.20 16.87
CA ASN A 660 -13.74 10.36 16.01
C ASN A 660 -13.95 10.03 14.51
N ARG A 661 -13.73 8.77 14.09
CA ARG A 661 -13.98 8.31 12.72
C ARG A 661 -15.42 7.86 12.48
N PHE A 662 -16.22 7.79 13.54
CA PHE A 662 -17.61 7.35 13.51
C PHE A 662 -18.54 8.50 13.83
N GLU A 663 -19.73 8.46 13.26
CA GLU A 663 -20.82 9.36 13.61
C GLU A 663 -21.50 8.88 14.91
N TRP A 664 -21.84 9.82 15.79
CA TRP A 664 -22.43 9.56 17.13
C TRP A 664 -23.80 10.23 17.32
N GLU A 665 -24.37 10.80 16.26
CA GLU A 665 -25.63 11.54 16.30
C GLU A 665 -26.79 10.69 16.79
N TRP A 666 -26.76 9.38 16.51
CA TRP A 666 -27.74 8.40 17.03
C TRP A 666 -27.81 8.35 18.57
N ALA A 667 -26.77 8.81 19.27
CA ALA A 667 -26.70 8.91 20.72
C ALA A 667 -26.60 10.36 21.23
N GLY A 668 -26.76 11.35 20.33
CA GLY A 668 -26.55 12.77 20.60
C GLY A 668 -25.11 13.21 20.37
N ASP A 669 -24.14 12.58 21.05
CA ASP A 669 -22.71 12.89 20.93
C ASP A 669 -21.82 11.70 21.33
N LEU A 670 -20.50 11.89 21.18
CA LEU A 670 -19.49 10.90 21.56
C LEU A 670 -19.51 10.58 23.07
N ASP A 671 -19.73 11.57 23.93
CA ASP A 671 -19.66 11.41 25.38
C ASP A 671 -20.79 10.53 25.92
N ARG A 672 -21.96 10.59 25.30
CA ARG A 672 -23.12 9.73 25.60
C ARG A 672 -23.07 8.40 24.85
N GLY A 673 -22.62 8.42 23.60
CA GLY A 673 -22.58 7.24 22.74
C GLY A 673 -21.50 6.24 23.13
N TRP A 674 -20.31 6.71 23.52
CA TRP A 674 -19.18 5.83 23.81
C TRP A 674 -19.41 4.87 24.98
N PRO A 675 -19.90 5.30 26.17
CA PRO A 675 -20.21 4.39 27.27
C PRO A 675 -21.27 3.35 26.89
N THR A 676 -22.27 3.76 26.11
CA THR A 676 -23.32 2.85 25.62
C THR A 676 -22.74 1.79 24.70
N TYR A 677 -21.94 2.19 23.71
CA TYR A 677 -21.26 1.29 22.79
C TYR A 677 -20.37 0.28 23.52
N LYS A 678 -19.49 0.77 24.39
CA LYS A 678 -18.63 -0.07 25.24
C LYS A 678 -19.44 -1.13 25.98
N LYS A 679 -20.50 -0.72 26.69
CA LYS A 679 -21.37 -1.63 27.44
C LYS A 679 -22.01 -2.70 26.55
N ARG A 680 -22.41 -2.36 25.32
CA ARG A 680 -23.02 -3.32 24.39
C ARG A 680 -22.00 -4.33 23.87
N VAL A 681 -20.80 -3.89 23.51
CA VAL A 681 -19.72 -4.79 23.05
C VAL A 681 -19.26 -5.70 24.19
N GLU A 682 -18.95 -5.15 25.38
CA GLU A 682 -18.54 -5.94 26.54
C GLU A 682 -19.63 -6.90 27.03
N GLY A 683 -20.91 -6.56 26.82
CA GLY A 683 -22.03 -7.44 27.10
C GLY A 683 -21.98 -8.78 26.34
N THR A 684 -21.30 -8.83 25.19
CA THR A 684 -21.11 -10.06 24.39
C THR A 684 -20.08 -11.02 24.97
N LEU A 685 -19.26 -10.56 25.92
CA LEU A 685 -18.22 -11.36 26.58
C LEU A 685 -18.78 -12.26 27.70
N ASN A 686 -19.96 -11.95 28.22
CA ASN A 686 -20.56 -12.60 29.40
C ASN A 686 -21.00 -14.07 29.19
N GLY A 687 -20.77 -14.65 28.01
CA GLY A 687 -20.91 -16.08 27.75
C GLY A 687 -19.77 -16.95 28.31
N ARG A 688 -18.68 -16.35 28.81
CA ARG A 688 -17.62 -17.04 29.57
C ARG A 688 -17.82 -16.76 31.06
N SER A 689 -18.39 -17.71 31.80
CA SER A 689 -18.20 -17.72 33.26
C SER A 689 -16.70 -17.81 33.55
N ARG A 690 -16.29 -17.01 34.55
CA ARG A 690 -14.90 -16.76 34.99
C ARG A 690 -14.03 -17.99 35.12
#